data_AF-A0A7S6VNM5-F1
#
_entry.id   AF-A0A7S6VNM5-F1
#
_cell.length_a   1.000
_cell.length_b   1.000
_cell.length_c   1.000
_cell.angle_alpha   90.00
_cell.angle_beta   90.00
_cell.angle_gamma   90.00
#
_symmetry.space_group_name_H-M   'P 1'
#
loop_
_entity.id
_entity.type
_entity.pdbx_description
1 polymer ?
#
loop_
_entity_poly.entity_id
_entity_poly.type
_entity_poly.pdbx_seq_one_letter_code
_entity_poly.pdbx_strand_id
1 'polypeptide(L)'
;MIKITTIMPIQCLSLCSFLFFSSAHANTLDQQREHAVEMVRSGQVVSGLNRLQALLAQFPTDQKLIADYLVLAYGQPVVHPQDLYRLTQQIQPKTFPAYAQVSAIKVLRDAKQYAQAKAYLARFQPLNTQASGKVWHAVLEAESGQAAAAKTLLKNLQWQQLSADELSLLSYTYRILNMPVQALQAAEAGLKKQSSIAGHEQYVLSLMLNGKHHAAENYLLQQQLAQSHTRLLLQVKQHQFSTRIQNAVQAYKTAQLRSEYATAYTELDAVLADMAAHEPQVAADAELQRAFYADYLYALGQRKRHQQVLKIVQQQHQPIANWPAYVRHAIADAYLATRQPELAEPVYLSLFQEKNYADYTVYAGLYYAYIEQEKFKQADQLIQDMDRQLPRYRYSEAKGVDRSTHEDREQYLALKGLNYAYRNEHAKAEQYFETLVSIAPNNLAYQNNLAQIQRWREKPLTSQQTLEQWNGLDQVSQITQINQMQNAQALYDIRGWRQLNQALLQTAADDTGVQLSRKELKDRDHFSIQHESYFSESRSDQEQLLNRLKGSEERTHWTRLNSPWLNEHYQVFIDHQHRQGRYEDGTLDDPRLGLGVAWSKDRKYASLLLSQSLDEDRVGAALDWSHWLNDHWQYHLAVNTQADIPLQAVAKAHEGQSYRAGLNWQANESRKAGAQFQLTDIDDGNTRQEYQAYFSQQFYQAPHHLSRATLSGYYGKNKPVAVDYFNPESSHSLELKLEHDWMTWRRYEQHFNQHFELTLGTFGQKDYSNEPIYNLFYRHDWRVSRTWKLHYGIGWGSHPYDGKTEEKTYAVFGFEGRF
;
A
#
# COMPACT_ATOMS: atom_id res chain seq x y z
N MET A 1 -103.73 -22.75 51.30
CA MET A 1 -105.16 -23.15 51.44
C MET A 1 -105.26 -24.66 51.20
N ILE A 2 -106.36 -25.29 51.65
CA ILE A 2 -106.90 -26.64 51.32
C ILE A 2 -106.13 -27.36 50.17
N LYS A 3 -105.34 -28.44 50.39
CA LYS A 3 -105.70 -29.81 50.83
C LYS A 3 -106.45 -30.61 49.74
N ILE A 4 -105.81 -31.65 49.17
CA ILE A 4 -106.31 -32.99 48.74
C ILE A 4 -105.48 -33.50 47.52
N THR A 5 -104.71 -34.60 47.55
CA THR A 5 -105.02 -36.07 47.57
C THR A 5 -105.76 -36.56 46.28
N THR A 6 -105.68 -37.78 45.73
CA THR A 6 -105.37 -39.14 46.27
C THR A 6 -105.01 -40.15 45.15
N ILE A 7 -104.75 -41.43 45.50
CA ILE A 7 -104.80 -42.67 44.67
C ILE A 7 -103.51 -42.86 43.79
N MET A 8 -102.56 -43.79 44.03
CA MET A 8 -102.53 -45.16 44.65
C MET A 8 -103.28 -46.23 43.79
N PRO A 9 -103.12 -47.57 43.94
CA PRO A 9 -102.30 -48.34 44.90
C PRO A 9 -101.50 -49.56 44.34
N ILE A 10 -100.78 -50.29 45.23
CA ILE A 10 -100.58 -51.79 45.25
C ILE A 10 -99.86 -52.46 44.03
N GLN A 11 -98.92 -53.42 44.14
CA GLN A 11 -98.07 -54.00 45.21
C GLN A 11 -97.06 -54.97 44.51
N CYS A 12 -95.99 -55.52 45.10
CA CYS A 12 -95.33 -55.33 46.41
C CYS A 12 -93.79 -55.28 46.16
N LEU A 13 -92.85 -56.18 46.54
CA LEU A 13 -92.72 -57.28 47.53
C LEU A 13 -91.20 -57.47 47.82
N SER A 14 -90.77 -57.50 49.09
CA SER A 14 -89.55 -58.13 49.67
C SER A 14 -88.15 -58.02 49.01
N LEU A 15 -87.03 -57.84 49.73
CA LEU A 15 -86.76 -57.43 51.12
C LEU A 15 -85.24 -57.13 51.29
N CYS A 16 -84.83 -56.77 52.51
CA CYS A 16 -83.46 -56.68 53.06
C CYS A 16 -82.68 -55.37 52.87
N SER A 17 -82.11 -54.93 53.99
CA SER A 17 -81.41 -53.66 54.18
C SER A 17 -79.91 -53.91 54.42
N PHE A 18 -79.05 -53.01 53.97
CA PHE A 18 -77.81 -52.69 54.68
C PHE A 18 -77.40 -51.23 54.41
N LEU A 19 -76.80 -50.59 55.42
CA LEU A 19 -76.16 -49.29 55.32
C LEU A 19 -74.73 -49.45 54.78
N PHE A 20 -74.16 -48.42 54.15
CA PHE A 20 -72.98 -47.66 54.62
C PHE A 20 -72.39 -46.74 53.53
N PHE A 21 -72.27 -45.45 53.88
CA PHE A 21 -71.24 -44.46 53.49
C PHE A 21 -70.82 -44.21 52.03
N SER A 22 -70.62 -42.92 51.73
CA SER A 22 -70.03 -42.39 50.52
C SER A 22 -68.50 -42.59 50.47
N SER A 23 -67.96 -42.78 49.26
CA SER A 23 -66.52 -42.96 49.01
C SER A 23 -66.04 -42.09 47.85
N ALA A 24 -64.99 -41.29 48.10
CA ALA A 24 -64.40 -40.40 47.12
C ALA A 24 -63.64 -41.19 46.04
N HIS A 25 -63.85 -40.85 44.76
CA HIS A 25 -63.09 -41.43 43.66
C HIS A 25 -61.77 -40.67 43.47
N ALA A 26 -60.64 -41.39 43.52
CA ALA A 26 -59.32 -40.81 43.29
C ALA A 26 -59.01 -40.75 41.77
N ASN A 27 -58.90 -39.54 41.21
CA ASN A 27 -58.39 -39.34 39.85
C ASN A 27 -56.93 -39.82 39.75
N THR A 28 -56.64 -40.75 38.84
CA THR A 28 -55.29 -41.33 38.71
C THR A 28 -54.31 -40.33 38.10
N LEU A 29 -53.01 -40.50 38.40
CA LEU A 29 -51.94 -39.65 37.87
C LEU A 29 -51.95 -39.63 36.33
N ASP A 30 -52.16 -40.78 35.70
CA ASP A 30 -52.21 -40.89 34.23
C ASP A 30 -53.35 -40.08 33.62
N GLN A 31 -54.55 -40.06 34.21
CA GLN A 31 -55.66 -39.22 33.72
C GLN A 31 -55.34 -37.73 33.83
N GLN A 32 -54.67 -37.30 34.91
CA GLN A 32 -54.30 -35.90 35.11
C GLN A 32 -53.16 -35.47 34.16
N ARG A 33 -52.21 -36.37 33.89
CA ARG A 33 -51.15 -36.22 32.87
C ARG A 33 -51.76 -36.10 31.47
N GLU A 34 -52.63 -37.02 31.08
CA GLU A 34 -53.21 -37.07 29.73
C GLU A 34 -54.11 -35.86 29.43
N HIS A 35 -54.95 -35.43 30.37
CA HIS A 35 -55.69 -34.17 30.24
C HIS A 35 -54.75 -32.97 30.05
N ALA A 36 -53.60 -32.93 30.74
CA ALA A 36 -52.65 -31.82 30.58
C ALA A 36 -51.90 -31.87 29.23
N VAL A 37 -51.61 -33.07 28.70
CA VAL A 37 -51.11 -33.29 27.34
C VAL A 37 -52.13 -32.81 26.30
N GLU A 38 -53.41 -33.13 26.48
CA GLU A 38 -54.50 -32.68 25.60
C GLU A 38 -54.72 -31.16 25.65
N MET A 39 -54.55 -30.51 26.80
CA MET A 39 -54.54 -29.05 26.91
C MET A 39 -53.44 -28.43 26.04
N VAL A 40 -52.21 -28.97 26.05
CA VAL A 40 -51.15 -28.47 25.17
C VAL A 40 -51.49 -28.72 23.69
N ARG A 41 -51.97 -29.93 23.34
CA ARG A 41 -52.34 -30.29 21.96
C ARG A 41 -53.52 -29.47 21.40
N SER A 42 -54.41 -28.98 22.26
CA SER A 42 -55.53 -28.10 21.89
C SER A 42 -55.18 -26.60 21.95
N GLY A 43 -53.90 -26.25 22.08
CA GLY A 43 -53.42 -24.87 22.04
C GLY A 43 -53.36 -24.14 23.39
N GLN A 44 -53.84 -24.76 24.48
CA GLN A 44 -53.73 -24.21 25.84
C GLN A 44 -52.33 -24.47 26.45
N VAL A 45 -51.28 -24.17 25.67
CA VAL A 45 -49.88 -24.58 25.92
C VAL A 45 -49.41 -24.22 27.33
N VAL A 46 -49.51 -22.94 27.72
CA VAL A 46 -49.04 -22.47 29.03
C VAL A 46 -49.80 -23.16 30.18
N SER A 47 -51.12 -23.28 30.08
CA SER A 47 -51.96 -23.91 31.10
C SER A 47 -51.69 -25.42 31.24
N GLY A 48 -51.49 -26.12 30.12
CA GLY A 48 -51.14 -27.53 30.11
C GLY A 48 -49.73 -27.80 30.68
N LEU A 49 -48.74 -26.99 30.28
CA LEU A 49 -47.37 -27.09 30.81
C LEU A 49 -47.31 -26.78 32.31
N ASN A 50 -47.98 -25.72 32.78
CA ASN A 50 -48.06 -25.41 34.21
C ASN A 50 -48.68 -26.56 35.01
N ARG A 51 -49.68 -27.25 34.45
CA ARG A 51 -50.32 -28.42 35.08
C ARG A 51 -49.40 -29.64 35.11
N LEU A 52 -48.65 -29.92 34.04
CA LEU A 52 -47.61 -30.94 34.03
C LEU A 52 -46.47 -30.62 35.01
N GLN A 53 -46.06 -29.35 35.12
CA GLN A 53 -45.04 -28.91 36.08
C GLN A 53 -45.51 -29.04 37.54
N ALA A 54 -46.78 -28.72 37.83
CA ALA A 54 -47.38 -28.93 39.15
C ALA A 54 -47.47 -30.42 39.52
N LEU A 55 -47.73 -31.30 38.55
CA LEU A 55 -47.65 -32.75 38.74
C LEU A 55 -46.19 -33.21 38.96
N LEU A 56 -45.21 -32.67 38.21
CA LEU A 56 -43.79 -33.00 38.38
C LEU A 56 -43.25 -32.62 39.76
N ALA A 57 -43.76 -31.55 40.38
CA ALA A 57 -43.43 -31.18 41.75
C ALA A 57 -43.93 -32.21 42.78
N GLN A 58 -44.98 -32.98 42.46
CA GLN A 58 -45.54 -34.04 43.32
C GLN A 58 -44.96 -35.42 43.01
N PHE A 59 -44.65 -35.70 41.73
CA PHE A 59 -44.16 -36.98 41.23
C PHE A 59 -42.84 -36.82 40.43
N PRO A 60 -41.76 -36.32 41.05
CA PRO A 60 -40.51 -35.91 40.36
C PRO A 60 -39.67 -37.07 39.80
N THR A 61 -40.14 -38.31 39.86
CA THR A 61 -39.48 -39.50 39.32
C THR A 61 -40.32 -40.27 38.30
N ASP A 62 -41.55 -39.83 38.03
CA ASP A 62 -42.42 -40.50 37.06
C ASP A 62 -41.92 -40.30 35.62
N GLN A 63 -41.59 -41.42 34.96
CA GLN A 63 -40.93 -41.40 33.67
C GLN A 63 -41.86 -41.03 32.51
N LYS A 64 -43.19 -41.23 32.63
CA LYS A 64 -44.15 -40.76 31.61
C LYS A 64 -44.34 -39.25 31.71
N LEU A 65 -44.43 -38.74 32.94
CA LEU A 65 -44.65 -37.33 33.23
C LEU A 65 -43.43 -36.48 32.84
N ILE A 66 -42.22 -36.96 33.13
CA ILE A 66 -40.97 -36.36 32.63
C ILE A 66 -40.93 -36.43 31.09
N ALA A 67 -41.31 -37.55 30.49
CA ALA A 67 -41.35 -37.71 29.03
C ALA A 67 -42.31 -36.73 28.33
N ASP A 68 -43.56 -36.65 28.78
CA ASP A 68 -44.56 -35.73 28.24
C ASP A 68 -44.13 -34.27 28.39
N TYR A 69 -43.61 -33.88 29.57
CA TYR A 69 -43.13 -32.52 29.78
C TYR A 69 -41.93 -32.21 28.87
N LEU A 70 -40.91 -33.08 28.81
CA LEU A 70 -39.76 -32.86 27.92
C LEU A 70 -40.13 -32.84 26.43
N VAL A 71 -41.21 -33.50 26.01
CA VAL A 71 -41.71 -33.44 24.63
C VAL A 71 -42.49 -32.16 24.33
N LEU A 72 -43.35 -31.72 25.26
CA LEU A 72 -44.26 -30.59 25.05
C LEU A 72 -43.63 -29.22 25.37
N ALA A 73 -42.68 -29.19 26.30
CA ALA A 73 -42.01 -27.98 26.76
C ALA A 73 -40.76 -27.62 25.91
N TYR A 74 -40.21 -28.58 25.16
CA TYR A 74 -39.02 -28.34 24.35
C TYR A 74 -39.31 -27.32 23.23
N GLY A 75 -38.50 -26.27 23.17
CA GLY A 75 -38.67 -25.16 22.21
C GLY A 75 -39.74 -24.13 22.57
N GLN A 76 -40.40 -24.24 23.72
CA GLN A 76 -41.44 -23.29 24.14
C GLN A 76 -40.81 -22.04 24.79
N PRO A 77 -41.12 -20.80 24.34
CA PRO A 77 -40.50 -19.58 24.88
C PRO A 77 -40.70 -19.34 26.38
N VAL A 78 -41.74 -19.95 26.97
CA VAL A 78 -42.08 -19.82 28.40
C VAL A 78 -41.30 -20.78 29.31
N VAL A 79 -40.46 -21.66 28.77
CA VAL A 79 -39.73 -22.69 29.55
C VAL A 79 -38.23 -22.48 29.47
N HIS A 80 -37.60 -22.32 30.64
CA HIS A 80 -36.16 -22.07 30.71
C HIS A 80 -35.36 -23.36 30.44
N PRO A 81 -34.39 -23.37 29.49
CA PRO A 81 -33.69 -24.61 29.09
C PRO A 81 -32.98 -25.34 30.23
N GLN A 82 -32.51 -24.62 31.26
CA GLN A 82 -31.84 -25.21 32.42
C GLN A 82 -32.76 -26.12 33.24
N ASP A 83 -34.08 -25.88 33.24
CA ASP A 83 -35.04 -26.68 33.98
C ASP A 83 -35.39 -27.98 33.24
N LEU A 84 -35.45 -27.93 31.90
CA LEU A 84 -35.46 -29.14 31.08
C LEU A 84 -34.20 -29.98 31.33
N TYR A 85 -33.03 -29.35 31.37
CA TYR A 85 -31.77 -30.04 31.68
C TYR A 85 -31.78 -30.68 33.08
N ARG A 86 -32.28 -29.99 34.11
CA ARG A 86 -32.45 -30.55 35.46
C ARG A 86 -33.33 -31.81 35.45
N LEU A 87 -34.46 -31.78 34.75
CA LEU A 87 -35.35 -32.95 34.61
C LEU A 87 -34.67 -34.14 33.91
N THR A 88 -33.72 -33.91 32.99
CA THR A 88 -32.98 -35.04 32.39
C THR A 88 -32.19 -35.86 33.41
N GLN A 89 -31.78 -35.28 34.54
CA GLN A 89 -31.05 -36.01 35.60
C GLN A 89 -31.94 -37.03 36.35
N GLN A 90 -33.26 -36.94 36.22
CA GLN A 90 -34.25 -37.85 36.79
C GLN A 90 -34.65 -38.99 35.84
N ILE A 91 -34.08 -39.03 34.62
CA ILE A 91 -34.36 -40.06 33.62
C ILE A 91 -33.72 -41.39 34.02
N GLN A 92 -34.53 -42.45 33.96
CA GLN A 92 -34.12 -43.85 34.12
C GLN A 92 -34.15 -44.54 32.75
N PRO A 93 -33.01 -44.73 32.06
CA PRO A 93 -33.02 -45.14 30.64
C PRO A 93 -33.66 -46.49 30.31
N LYS A 94 -33.92 -47.36 31.30
CA LYS A 94 -34.64 -48.63 31.13
C LYS A 94 -36.17 -48.47 31.08
N THR A 95 -36.71 -47.41 31.65
CA THR A 95 -38.15 -47.18 31.85
C THR A 95 -38.64 -45.89 31.19
N PHE A 96 -37.74 -45.09 30.62
CA PHE A 96 -38.07 -43.85 29.94
C PHE A 96 -38.73 -44.07 28.56
N PRO A 97 -39.96 -43.56 28.33
CA PRO A 97 -40.73 -43.81 27.11
C PRO A 97 -40.04 -43.45 25.79
N ALA A 98 -40.13 -44.35 24.82
CA ALA A 98 -39.47 -44.23 23.51
C ALA A 98 -39.75 -42.92 22.77
N TYR A 99 -41.00 -42.42 22.83
CA TYR A 99 -41.41 -41.20 22.13
C TYR A 99 -40.70 -39.92 22.63
N ALA A 100 -40.15 -39.94 23.85
CA ALA A 100 -39.45 -38.79 24.45
C ALA A 100 -37.92 -38.95 24.46
N GLN A 101 -37.38 -40.12 24.10
CA GLN A 101 -35.94 -40.39 24.10
C GLN A 101 -35.17 -39.35 23.27
N VAL A 102 -35.67 -39.00 22.08
CA VAL A 102 -35.08 -37.96 21.22
C VAL A 102 -35.14 -36.57 21.87
N SER A 103 -36.23 -36.20 22.56
CA SER A 103 -36.32 -34.91 23.25
C SER A 103 -35.34 -34.78 24.42
N ALA A 104 -35.10 -35.87 25.16
CA ALA A 104 -34.06 -35.91 26.17
C ALA A 104 -32.64 -35.73 25.57
N ILE A 105 -32.38 -36.32 24.40
CA ILE A 105 -31.11 -36.11 23.67
C ILE A 105 -30.98 -34.65 23.19
N LYS A 106 -32.05 -34.06 22.63
CA LYS A 106 -32.08 -32.65 22.23
C LYS A 106 -31.75 -31.72 23.40
N VAL A 107 -32.40 -31.88 24.55
CA VAL A 107 -32.15 -31.07 25.75
C VAL A 107 -30.70 -31.19 26.24
N LEU A 108 -30.14 -32.40 26.28
CA LEU A 108 -28.74 -32.61 26.68
C LEU A 108 -27.74 -32.03 25.67
N ARG A 109 -28.03 -32.11 24.38
CA ARG A 109 -27.25 -31.48 23.30
C ARG A 109 -27.24 -29.96 23.43
N ASP A 110 -28.42 -29.36 23.59
CA ASP A 110 -28.59 -27.91 23.64
C ASP A 110 -27.97 -27.33 24.94
N ALA A 111 -27.98 -28.11 26.03
CA ALA A 111 -27.21 -27.85 27.26
C ALA A 111 -25.70 -28.18 27.15
N LYS A 112 -25.21 -28.55 25.96
CA LYS A 112 -23.82 -28.93 25.62
C LYS A 112 -23.25 -30.12 26.40
N GLN A 113 -24.11 -30.94 27.02
CA GLN A 113 -23.73 -32.13 27.77
C GLN A 113 -23.57 -33.35 26.87
N TYR A 114 -22.76 -33.23 25.81
CA TYR A 114 -22.61 -34.24 24.77
C TYR A 114 -22.21 -35.62 25.30
N ALA A 115 -21.42 -35.69 26.37
CA ALA A 115 -21.05 -36.94 27.03
C ALA A 115 -22.26 -37.64 27.68
N GLN A 116 -23.12 -36.89 28.39
CA GLN A 116 -24.35 -37.42 28.99
C GLN A 116 -25.37 -37.80 27.90
N ALA A 117 -25.51 -36.98 26.86
CA ALA A 117 -26.34 -37.27 25.70
C ALA A 117 -25.94 -38.62 25.06
N LYS A 118 -24.64 -38.84 24.78
CA LYS A 118 -24.14 -40.11 24.25
C LYS A 118 -24.33 -41.28 25.22
N ALA A 119 -24.17 -41.07 26.52
CA ALA A 119 -24.41 -42.10 27.53
C ALA A 119 -25.89 -42.51 27.68
N TYR A 120 -26.83 -41.59 27.48
CA TYR A 120 -28.26 -41.90 27.43
C TYR A 120 -28.64 -42.54 26.09
N LEU A 121 -28.16 -41.98 24.98
CA LEU A 121 -28.38 -42.52 23.64
C LEU A 121 -27.94 -43.98 23.56
N ALA A 122 -26.76 -44.34 24.07
CA ALA A 122 -26.28 -45.72 24.10
C ALA A 122 -27.20 -46.69 24.89
N ARG A 123 -28.01 -46.18 25.83
CA ARG A 123 -28.91 -46.97 26.70
C ARG A 123 -30.37 -46.97 26.23
N PHE A 124 -30.77 -45.99 25.42
CA PHE A 124 -32.11 -45.88 24.84
C PHE A 124 -32.31 -46.89 23.71
N GLN A 125 -32.81 -48.08 24.06
CA GLN A 125 -33.34 -49.04 23.10
C GLN A 125 -34.82 -48.74 22.80
N PRO A 126 -35.31 -48.92 21.55
CA PRO A 126 -34.57 -49.36 20.36
C PRO A 126 -33.82 -48.23 19.62
N LEU A 127 -33.95 -46.96 20.04
CA LEU A 127 -33.42 -45.79 19.32
C LEU A 127 -31.94 -45.97 18.90
N ASN A 128 -31.11 -46.52 19.79
CA ASN A 128 -29.68 -46.72 19.58
C ASN A 128 -29.29 -47.68 18.45
N THR A 129 -30.17 -48.59 18.00
CA THR A 129 -29.91 -49.48 16.86
C THR A 129 -30.43 -48.92 15.53
N GLN A 130 -31.40 -48.00 15.60
CA GLN A 130 -32.08 -47.41 14.45
C GLN A 130 -31.20 -46.40 13.69
N ALA A 131 -31.57 -46.12 12.43
CA ALA A 131 -30.93 -45.08 11.62
C ALA A 131 -30.98 -43.70 12.30
N SER A 132 -32.12 -43.36 12.94
CA SER A 132 -32.30 -42.14 13.73
C SER A 132 -31.25 -41.98 14.83
N GLY A 133 -31.04 -43.01 15.66
CA GLY A 133 -30.02 -42.99 16.72
C GLY A 133 -28.60 -42.82 16.19
N LYS A 134 -28.30 -43.31 14.98
CA LYS A 134 -27.00 -43.09 14.33
C LYS A 134 -26.81 -41.64 13.85
N VAL A 135 -27.88 -40.97 13.39
CA VAL A 135 -27.84 -39.52 13.10
C VAL A 135 -27.62 -38.73 14.39
N TRP A 136 -28.36 -39.03 15.46
CA TRP A 136 -28.19 -38.39 16.76
C TRP A 136 -26.81 -38.65 17.38
N HIS A 137 -26.21 -39.83 17.19
CA HIS A 137 -24.84 -40.08 17.64
C HIS A 137 -23.84 -39.29 16.78
N ALA A 138 -24.01 -39.26 15.47
CA ALA A 138 -23.12 -38.54 14.56
C ALA A 138 -23.13 -37.01 14.81
N VAL A 139 -24.29 -36.40 15.10
CA VAL A 139 -24.35 -34.97 15.41
C VAL A 139 -23.67 -34.66 16.76
N LEU A 140 -23.86 -35.51 17.78
CA LEU A 140 -23.18 -35.37 19.08
C LEU A 140 -21.66 -35.57 18.97
N GLU A 141 -21.18 -36.48 18.14
CA GLU A 141 -19.74 -36.59 17.85
C GLU A 141 -19.24 -35.33 17.11
N ALA A 142 -19.95 -34.85 16.09
CA ALA A 142 -19.54 -33.68 15.30
C ALA A 142 -19.51 -32.38 16.14
N GLU A 143 -20.56 -32.09 16.90
CA GLU A 143 -20.66 -30.91 17.80
C GLU A 143 -19.68 -30.98 18.99
N SER A 144 -19.21 -32.17 19.37
CA SER A 144 -18.12 -32.36 20.35
C SER A 144 -16.72 -32.41 19.72
N GLY A 145 -16.58 -32.08 18.43
CA GLY A 145 -15.31 -31.99 17.71
C GLY A 145 -14.77 -33.32 17.17
N GLN A 146 -15.43 -34.44 17.45
CA GLN A 146 -15.01 -35.80 17.07
C GLN A 146 -15.40 -36.14 15.62
N ALA A 147 -14.98 -35.30 14.67
CA ALA A 147 -15.38 -35.39 13.27
C ALA A 147 -15.06 -36.74 12.60
N ALA A 148 -13.99 -37.43 13.01
CA ALA A 148 -13.64 -38.76 12.51
C ALA A 148 -14.63 -39.86 12.98
N ALA A 149 -15.08 -39.79 14.23
CA ALA A 149 -16.08 -40.71 14.78
C ALA A 149 -17.44 -40.49 14.10
N ALA A 150 -17.86 -39.22 13.95
CA ALA A 150 -19.08 -38.85 13.23
C ALA A 150 -19.08 -39.36 11.77
N LYS A 151 -17.98 -39.13 11.02
CA LYS A 151 -17.84 -39.65 9.64
C LYS A 151 -17.87 -41.17 9.56
N THR A 152 -17.37 -41.87 10.59
CA THR A 152 -17.41 -43.33 10.67
C THR A 152 -18.85 -43.84 10.89
N LEU A 153 -19.62 -43.22 11.78
CA LEU A 153 -21.03 -43.55 12.04
C LEU A 153 -21.92 -43.39 10.80
N LEU A 154 -21.65 -42.36 9.98
CA LEU A 154 -22.44 -42.03 8.79
C LEU A 154 -22.11 -42.85 7.54
N LYS A 155 -20.98 -43.56 7.52
CA LYS A 155 -20.43 -44.19 6.29
C LYS A 155 -21.39 -45.16 5.59
N ASN A 156 -22.18 -45.92 6.36
CA ASN A 156 -23.11 -46.94 5.87
C ASN A 156 -24.57 -46.65 6.30
N LEU A 157 -24.96 -45.39 6.45
CA LEU A 157 -26.30 -45.01 6.92
C LEU A 157 -27.37 -45.17 5.82
N GLN A 158 -28.47 -45.87 6.10
CA GLN A 158 -29.60 -46.04 5.17
C GLN A 158 -30.61 -44.88 5.31
N TRP A 159 -30.61 -43.96 4.34
CA TRP A 159 -31.43 -42.74 4.38
C TRP A 159 -32.93 -42.99 4.12
N GLN A 160 -33.28 -44.13 3.52
CA GLN A 160 -34.66 -44.51 3.23
C GLN A 160 -35.53 -44.53 4.49
N GLN A 161 -34.96 -44.95 5.62
CA GLN A 161 -35.64 -45.11 6.91
C GLN A 161 -35.81 -43.80 7.71
N LEU A 162 -35.14 -42.71 7.32
CA LEU A 162 -35.12 -41.46 8.08
C LEU A 162 -36.34 -40.58 7.80
N SER A 163 -36.79 -39.81 8.80
CA SER A 163 -37.81 -38.76 8.62
C SER A 163 -37.24 -37.53 7.88
N ALA A 164 -38.11 -36.58 7.47
CA ALA A 164 -37.66 -35.32 6.86
C ALA A 164 -36.85 -34.45 7.84
N ASP A 165 -37.23 -34.45 9.12
CA ASP A 165 -36.48 -33.76 10.19
C ASP A 165 -35.12 -34.41 10.44
N GLU A 166 -35.05 -35.74 10.41
CA GLU A 166 -33.79 -36.49 10.55
C GLU A 166 -32.86 -36.30 9.35
N LEU A 167 -33.41 -36.16 8.14
CA LEU A 167 -32.65 -35.80 6.94
C LEU A 167 -32.18 -34.34 6.97
N SER A 168 -32.95 -33.45 7.57
CA SER A 168 -32.55 -32.06 7.83
C SER A 168 -31.42 -31.99 8.89
N LEU A 169 -31.53 -32.77 9.97
CA LEU A 169 -30.47 -32.94 10.98
C LEU A 169 -29.21 -33.59 10.40
N LEU A 170 -29.37 -34.56 9.50
CA LEU A 170 -28.27 -35.19 8.78
C LEU A 170 -27.58 -34.20 7.82
N SER A 171 -28.34 -33.33 7.14
CA SER A 171 -27.79 -32.24 6.32
C SER A 171 -26.97 -31.27 7.17
N TYR A 172 -27.52 -30.82 8.30
CA TYR A 172 -26.79 -30.03 9.31
C TYR A 172 -25.50 -30.74 9.76
N THR A 173 -25.58 -32.03 10.06
CA THR A 173 -24.42 -32.85 10.49
C THR A 173 -23.36 -32.92 9.41
N TYR A 174 -23.72 -33.17 8.14
CA TYR A 174 -22.75 -33.13 7.03
C TYR A 174 -22.17 -31.74 6.80
N ARG A 175 -22.94 -30.66 7.01
CA ARG A 175 -22.45 -29.27 6.91
C ARG A 175 -21.37 -28.97 7.95
N ILE A 176 -21.59 -29.30 9.23
CA ILE A 176 -20.56 -29.12 10.28
C ILE A 176 -19.35 -30.07 10.13
N LEU A 177 -19.51 -31.18 9.41
CA LEU A 177 -18.42 -32.10 9.05
C LEU A 177 -17.65 -31.70 7.77
N ASN A 178 -18.00 -30.56 7.16
CA ASN A 178 -17.51 -30.11 5.84
C ASN A 178 -17.63 -31.20 4.76
N MET A 179 -18.88 -31.67 4.56
CA MET A 179 -19.26 -32.66 3.55
C MET A 179 -20.36 -32.09 2.64
N PRO A 180 -20.03 -31.11 1.77
CA PRO A 180 -21.01 -30.28 1.07
C PRO A 180 -21.97 -31.05 0.16
N VAL A 181 -21.48 -32.03 -0.60
CA VAL A 181 -22.31 -32.83 -1.51
C VAL A 181 -23.36 -33.63 -0.73
N GLN A 182 -22.94 -34.27 0.37
CA GLN A 182 -23.80 -35.08 1.23
C GLN A 182 -24.80 -34.21 2.02
N ALA A 183 -24.39 -33.02 2.45
CA ALA A 183 -25.28 -32.06 3.11
C ALA A 183 -26.44 -31.64 2.17
N LEU A 184 -26.11 -31.31 0.92
CA LEU A 184 -27.10 -30.92 -0.09
C LEU A 184 -28.04 -32.08 -0.45
N GLN A 185 -27.49 -33.28 -0.68
CA GLN A 185 -28.28 -34.49 -0.96
C GLN A 185 -29.24 -34.84 0.19
N ALA A 186 -28.81 -34.69 1.45
CA ALA A 186 -29.65 -34.96 2.62
C ALA A 186 -30.81 -33.95 2.74
N ALA A 187 -30.55 -32.66 2.51
CA ALA A 187 -31.58 -31.63 2.51
C ALA A 187 -32.60 -31.83 1.36
N GLU A 188 -32.14 -32.15 0.15
CA GLU A 188 -33.02 -32.52 -0.96
C GLU A 188 -33.89 -33.72 -0.63
N ALA A 189 -33.32 -34.77 -0.01
CA ALA A 189 -34.06 -35.96 0.37
C ALA A 189 -35.11 -35.67 1.46
N GLY A 190 -34.81 -34.76 2.39
CA GLY A 190 -35.76 -34.27 3.39
C GLY A 190 -36.95 -33.55 2.74
N LEU A 191 -36.68 -32.53 1.92
CA LEU A 191 -37.70 -31.77 1.20
C LEU A 191 -38.56 -32.64 0.26
N LYS A 192 -37.96 -33.63 -0.40
CA LYS A 192 -38.68 -34.61 -1.26
C LYS A 192 -39.61 -35.54 -0.46
N LYS A 193 -39.41 -35.70 0.86
CA LYS A 193 -40.32 -36.43 1.75
C LYS A 193 -41.40 -35.53 2.36
N GLN A 194 -41.02 -34.33 2.81
CA GLN A 194 -41.94 -33.36 3.41
C GLN A 194 -41.34 -31.95 3.32
N SER A 195 -42.12 -30.98 2.81
CA SER A 195 -41.74 -29.57 2.90
C SER A 195 -41.84 -29.11 4.35
N SER A 196 -40.74 -28.59 4.90
CA SER A 196 -40.69 -27.99 6.23
C SER A 196 -39.71 -26.82 6.23
N ILE A 197 -39.95 -25.82 7.08
CA ILE A 197 -39.13 -24.60 7.17
C ILE A 197 -37.65 -24.95 7.41
N ALA A 198 -37.38 -25.87 8.35
CA ALA A 198 -36.03 -26.35 8.63
C ALA A 198 -35.39 -27.10 7.44
N GLY A 199 -36.19 -27.83 6.65
CA GLY A 199 -35.72 -28.47 5.41
C GLY A 199 -35.31 -27.45 4.34
N HIS A 200 -36.09 -26.38 4.17
CA HIS A 200 -35.74 -25.29 3.26
C HIS A 200 -34.48 -24.54 3.74
N GLU A 201 -34.37 -24.27 5.04
CA GLU A 201 -33.19 -23.62 5.65
C GLU A 201 -31.92 -24.45 5.42
N GLN A 202 -31.91 -25.75 5.76
CA GLN A 202 -30.72 -26.58 5.57
C GLN A 202 -30.41 -26.84 4.09
N TYR A 203 -31.39 -26.78 3.18
CA TYR A 203 -31.14 -26.79 1.73
C TYR A 203 -30.41 -25.53 1.27
N VAL A 204 -30.87 -24.35 1.68
CA VAL A 204 -30.23 -23.05 1.38
C VAL A 204 -28.81 -22.98 1.95
N LEU A 205 -28.63 -23.35 3.22
CA LEU A 205 -27.30 -23.40 3.86
C LEU A 205 -26.38 -24.46 3.23
N SER A 206 -26.93 -25.56 2.70
CA SER A 206 -26.15 -26.53 1.92
C SER A 206 -25.78 -26.01 0.54
N LEU A 207 -26.66 -25.27 -0.16
CA LEU A 207 -26.34 -24.61 -1.42
C LEU A 207 -25.20 -23.61 -1.24
N MET A 208 -25.22 -22.80 -0.16
CA MET A 208 -24.11 -21.91 0.21
C MET A 208 -22.80 -22.68 0.43
N LEU A 209 -22.82 -23.79 1.18
CA LEU A 209 -21.61 -24.61 1.39
C LEU A 209 -21.07 -25.26 0.09
N ASN A 210 -21.91 -25.40 -0.93
CA ASN A 210 -21.51 -25.84 -2.28
C ASN A 210 -21.14 -24.66 -3.22
N GLY A 211 -21.03 -23.43 -2.71
CA GLY A 211 -20.73 -22.21 -3.48
C GLY A 211 -21.89 -21.72 -4.37
N LYS A 212 -23.07 -22.35 -4.30
CA LYS A 212 -24.23 -22.11 -5.19
C LYS A 212 -25.09 -20.93 -4.73
N HIS A 213 -24.47 -19.81 -4.35
CA HIS A 213 -25.13 -18.65 -3.73
C HIS A 213 -26.33 -18.11 -4.55
N HIS A 214 -26.18 -17.95 -5.86
CA HIS A 214 -27.26 -17.48 -6.75
C HIS A 214 -28.45 -18.46 -6.82
N ALA A 215 -28.20 -19.78 -6.69
CA ALA A 215 -29.28 -20.76 -6.59
C ALA A 215 -29.96 -20.72 -5.22
N ALA A 216 -29.21 -20.48 -4.15
CA ALA A 216 -29.73 -20.32 -2.80
C ALA A 216 -30.64 -19.08 -2.68
N GLU A 217 -30.24 -17.96 -3.28
CA GLU A 217 -31.04 -16.74 -3.35
C GLU A 217 -32.33 -16.96 -4.17
N ASN A 218 -32.20 -17.45 -5.40
CA ASN A 218 -33.37 -17.71 -6.26
C ASN A 218 -34.36 -18.68 -5.59
N TYR A 219 -33.87 -19.65 -4.83
CA TYR A 219 -34.72 -20.56 -4.07
C TYR A 219 -35.47 -19.85 -2.93
N LEU A 220 -34.81 -18.99 -2.14
CA LEU A 220 -35.47 -18.17 -1.11
C LEU A 220 -36.56 -17.26 -1.68
N LEU A 221 -36.33 -16.68 -2.86
CA LEU A 221 -37.30 -15.86 -3.57
C LEU A 221 -38.48 -16.69 -4.11
N GLN A 222 -38.20 -17.81 -4.79
CA GLN A 222 -39.22 -18.70 -5.36
C GLN A 222 -40.13 -19.34 -4.30
N GLN A 223 -39.56 -19.74 -3.15
CA GLN A 223 -40.33 -20.31 -2.03
C GLN A 223 -40.97 -19.23 -1.13
N GLN A 224 -40.86 -17.94 -1.48
CA GLN A 224 -41.38 -16.79 -0.72
C GLN A 224 -40.81 -16.67 0.72
N LEU A 225 -39.70 -17.35 1.00
CA LEU A 225 -39.04 -17.38 2.32
C LEU A 225 -38.26 -16.09 2.61
N ALA A 226 -37.98 -15.28 1.59
CA ALA A 226 -37.23 -14.02 1.69
C ALA A 226 -37.74 -13.06 2.79
N GLN A 227 -39.06 -13.00 3.03
CA GLN A 227 -39.65 -12.11 4.04
C GLN A 227 -39.70 -12.72 5.45
N SER A 228 -39.82 -14.05 5.55
CA SER A 228 -39.84 -14.77 6.84
C SER A 228 -38.45 -15.12 7.37
N HIS A 229 -37.45 -15.14 6.48
CA HIS A 229 -36.06 -15.52 6.77
C HIS A 229 -35.06 -14.47 6.25
N THR A 230 -35.37 -13.17 6.41
CA THR A 230 -34.55 -12.05 5.93
C THR A 230 -33.08 -12.18 6.30
N ARG A 231 -32.77 -12.63 7.53
CA ARG A 231 -31.39 -12.88 7.99
C ARG A 231 -30.64 -13.90 7.13
N LEU A 232 -31.32 -14.97 6.71
CA LEU A 232 -30.75 -16.01 5.86
C LEU A 232 -30.52 -15.50 4.43
N LEU A 233 -31.42 -14.65 3.90
CA LEU A 233 -31.23 -13.99 2.61
C LEU A 233 -30.00 -13.05 2.63
N LEU A 234 -29.84 -12.26 3.68
CA LEU A 234 -28.66 -11.40 3.87
C LEU A 234 -27.38 -12.23 4.02
N GLN A 235 -27.43 -13.38 4.70
CA GLN A 235 -26.30 -14.34 4.74
C GLN A 235 -25.95 -14.90 3.36
N VAL A 236 -26.94 -15.28 2.54
CA VAL A 236 -26.69 -15.70 1.14
C VAL A 236 -26.00 -14.58 0.35
N LYS A 237 -26.47 -13.34 0.48
CA LYS A 237 -25.87 -12.16 -0.17
C LYS A 237 -24.45 -11.90 0.29
N GLN A 238 -24.17 -11.98 1.59
CA GLN A 238 -22.81 -11.78 2.11
C GLN A 238 -21.82 -12.77 1.49
N HIS A 239 -22.12 -14.06 1.53
CA HIS A 239 -21.27 -15.10 0.94
C HIS A 239 -21.16 -14.97 -0.60
N GLN A 240 -22.21 -14.47 -1.28
CA GLN A 240 -22.17 -14.14 -2.70
C GLN A 240 -21.13 -13.02 -2.97
N PHE A 241 -21.09 -11.98 -2.13
CA PHE A 241 -20.08 -10.91 -2.24
C PHE A 241 -18.66 -11.44 -2.02
N SER A 242 -18.38 -12.13 -0.91
CA SER A 242 -17.03 -12.67 -0.64
C SER A 242 -16.49 -13.51 -1.81
N THR A 243 -17.35 -14.36 -2.39
CA THR A 243 -17.03 -15.20 -3.55
C THR A 243 -16.77 -14.36 -4.82
N ARG A 244 -17.61 -13.36 -5.10
CA ARG A 244 -17.45 -12.49 -6.27
C ARG A 244 -16.20 -11.60 -6.16
N ILE A 245 -15.86 -11.11 -4.96
CA ILE A 245 -14.62 -10.36 -4.72
C ILE A 245 -13.40 -11.25 -5.04
N GLN A 246 -13.35 -12.47 -4.52
CA GLN A 246 -12.25 -13.41 -4.80
C GLN A 246 -12.10 -13.70 -6.30
N ASN A 247 -13.21 -13.97 -7.00
CA ASN A 247 -13.21 -14.17 -8.44
C ASN A 247 -12.74 -12.93 -9.21
N ALA A 248 -13.20 -11.73 -8.83
CA ALA A 248 -12.80 -10.48 -9.46
C ALA A 248 -11.32 -10.13 -9.24
N VAL A 249 -10.79 -10.38 -8.03
CA VAL A 249 -9.36 -10.23 -7.72
C VAL A 249 -8.51 -11.22 -8.53
N GLN A 250 -8.97 -12.46 -8.72
CA GLN A 250 -8.28 -13.43 -9.56
C GLN A 250 -8.35 -13.07 -11.05
N ALA A 251 -9.49 -12.56 -11.54
CA ALA A 251 -9.64 -12.05 -12.90
C ALA A 251 -8.69 -10.86 -13.16
N TYR A 252 -8.63 -9.91 -12.22
CA TYR A 252 -7.66 -8.80 -12.22
C TYR A 252 -6.22 -9.29 -12.33
N LYS A 253 -5.78 -10.23 -11.46
CA LYS A 253 -4.43 -10.81 -11.51
C LYS A 253 -4.14 -11.49 -12.86
N THR A 254 -5.11 -12.22 -13.41
CA THR A 254 -4.98 -12.88 -14.72
C THR A 254 -4.88 -11.86 -15.86
N ALA A 255 -5.67 -10.79 -15.84
CA ALA A 255 -5.59 -9.71 -16.81
C ALA A 255 -4.24 -8.98 -16.74
N GLN A 256 -3.70 -8.71 -15.55
CA GLN A 256 -2.36 -8.10 -15.38
C GLN A 256 -1.24 -8.95 -15.99
N LEU A 257 -1.30 -10.28 -15.85
CA LEU A 257 -0.32 -11.20 -16.45
C LEU A 257 -0.39 -11.24 -17.98
N ARG A 258 -1.53 -10.86 -18.57
CA ARG A 258 -1.75 -10.78 -20.02
C ARG A 258 -1.59 -9.37 -20.60
N SER A 259 -1.33 -8.38 -19.75
CA SER A 259 -1.36 -6.94 -20.08
C SER A 259 -2.75 -6.36 -20.43
N GLU A 260 -3.84 -7.06 -20.10
CA GLU A 260 -5.25 -6.67 -20.36
C GLU A 260 -5.77 -5.59 -19.36
N TYR A 261 -4.96 -4.58 -19.04
CA TYR A 261 -5.19 -3.68 -17.88
C TYR A 261 -6.49 -2.86 -17.92
N ALA A 262 -6.99 -2.49 -19.11
CA ALA A 262 -8.10 -1.55 -19.27
C ALA A 262 -9.45 -2.07 -18.72
N THR A 263 -9.66 -3.38 -18.70
CA THR A 263 -10.87 -4.04 -18.18
C THR A 263 -10.61 -4.85 -16.92
N ALA A 264 -9.38 -4.87 -16.41
CA ALA A 264 -8.95 -5.74 -15.32
C ALA A 264 -9.74 -5.55 -14.01
N TYR A 265 -10.33 -4.36 -13.79
CA TYR A 265 -11.15 -4.06 -12.61
C TYR A 265 -12.67 -4.13 -12.81
N THR A 266 -13.18 -4.40 -14.03
CA THR A 266 -14.62 -4.29 -14.34
C THR A 266 -15.50 -5.13 -13.41
N GLU A 267 -15.12 -6.39 -13.14
CA GLU A 267 -15.83 -7.27 -12.21
C GLU A 267 -15.79 -6.74 -10.77
N LEU A 268 -14.67 -6.16 -10.33
CA LEU A 268 -14.51 -5.66 -8.96
C LEU A 268 -15.29 -4.36 -8.74
N ASP A 269 -15.30 -3.46 -9.74
CA ASP A 269 -16.10 -2.24 -9.71
C ASP A 269 -17.61 -2.55 -9.73
N ALA A 270 -18.05 -3.58 -10.46
CA ALA A 270 -19.44 -4.05 -10.44
C ALA A 270 -19.84 -4.63 -9.07
N VAL A 271 -18.97 -5.45 -8.45
CA VAL A 271 -19.20 -5.99 -7.10
C VAL A 271 -19.27 -4.87 -6.05
N LEU A 272 -18.38 -3.89 -6.13
CA LEU A 272 -18.40 -2.73 -5.22
C LEU A 272 -19.68 -1.89 -5.36
N ALA A 273 -20.22 -1.75 -6.57
CA ALA A 273 -21.49 -1.07 -6.80
C ALA A 273 -22.68 -1.83 -6.19
N ASP A 274 -22.74 -3.15 -6.38
CA ASP A 274 -23.79 -4.00 -5.78
C ASP A 274 -23.71 -4.01 -4.24
N MET A 275 -22.50 -4.00 -3.67
CA MET A 275 -22.30 -3.90 -2.21
C MET A 275 -22.80 -2.56 -1.68
N ALA A 276 -22.46 -1.44 -2.31
CA ALA A 276 -22.92 -0.11 -1.91
C ALA A 276 -24.46 0.02 -1.94
N ALA A 277 -25.13 -0.64 -2.89
CA ALA A 277 -26.59 -0.71 -2.94
C ALA A 277 -27.22 -1.62 -1.85
N HIS A 278 -26.44 -2.54 -1.27
CA HIS A 278 -26.88 -3.48 -0.23
C HIS A 278 -26.57 -3.01 1.20
N GLU A 279 -25.61 -2.09 1.39
CA GLU A 279 -25.17 -1.55 2.69
C GLU A 279 -26.32 -1.16 3.65
N PRO A 280 -27.43 -0.52 3.22
CA PRO A 280 -28.54 -0.19 4.13
C PRO A 280 -29.30 -1.41 4.68
N GLN A 281 -29.24 -2.56 3.99
CA GLN A 281 -30.04 -3.75 4.29
C GLN A 281 -29.46 -4.57 5.45
N VAL A 282 -28.13 -4.50 5.66
CA VAL A 282 -27.43 -5.18 6.77
C VAL A 282 -27.40 -4.36 8.06
N ALA A 283 -27.78 -3.08 8.03
CA ALA A 283 -27.63 -2.15 9.16
C ALA A 283 -28.43 -2.52 10.43
N ALA A 284 -29.41 -3.41 10.33
CA ALA A 284 -30.20 -3.89 11.47
C ALA A 284 -29.60 -5.12 12.20
N ASP A 285 -28.55 -5.75 11.66
CA ASP A 285 -27.87 -6.91 12.26
C ASP A 285 -26.37 -6.62 12.38
N ALA A 286 -25.90 -6.38 13.60
CA ALA A 286 -24.51 -6.01 13.88
C ALA A 286 -23.47 -7.11 13.55
N GLU A 287 -23.88 -8.38 13.46
CA GLU A 287 -23.00 -9.48 13.03
C GLU A 287 -22.81 -9.43 11.51
N LEU A 288 -23.92 -9.30 10.77
CA LEU A 288 -23.91 -9.17 9.31
C LEU A 288 -23.27 -7.87 8.84
N GLN A 289 -23.53 -6.75 9.54
CA GLN A 289 -22.91 -5.46 9.27
C GLN A 289 -21.38 -5.53 9.41
N ARG A 290 -20.85 -6.20 10.45
CA ARG A 290 -19.40 -6.38 10.61
C ARG A 290 -18.81 -7.24 9.50
N ALA A 291 -19.49 -8.32 9.10
CA ALA A 291 -19.06 -9.17 7.98
C ALA A 291 -19.06 -8.40 6.65
N PHE A 292 -20.12 -7.63 6.39
CA PHE A 292 -20.25 -6.77 5.22
C PHE A 292 -19.09 -5.78 5.10
N TYR A 293 -18.81 -4.99 6.15
CA TYR A 293 -17.72 -4.03 6.11
C TYR A 293 -16.34 -4.69 6.03
N ALA A 294 -16.14 -5.91 6.54
CA ALA A 294 -14.89 -6.63 6.39
C ALA A 294 -14.60 -6.96 4.91
N ASP A 295 -15.55 -7.57 4.21
CA ASP A 295 -15.43 -7.85 2.77
C ASP A 295 -15.37 -6.55 1.93
N TYR A 296 -16.14 -5.52 2.30
CA TYR A 296 -16.20 -4.26 1.56
C TYR A 296 -14.88 -3.47 1.67
N LEU A 297 -14.29 -3.36 2.86
CA LEU A 297 -12.97 -2.76 3.07
C LEU A 297 -11.88 -3.50 2.29
N TYR A 298 -11.93 -4.83 2.25
CA TYR A 298 -11.01 -5.64 1.46
C TYR A 298 -11.16 -5.39 -0.05
N ALA A 299 -12.38 -5.41 -0.57
CA ALA A 299 -12.65 -5.11 -1.98
C ALA A 299 -12.21 -3.70 -2.39
N LEU A 300 -12.46 -2.69 -1.54
CA LEU A 300 -12.00 -1.32 -1.74
C LEU A 300 -10.46 -1.21 -1.74
N GLY A 301 -9.79 -1.94 -0.85
CA GLY A 301 -8.33 -2.04 -0.81
C GLY A 301 -7.74 -2.66 -2.08
N GLN A 302 -8.27 -3.81 -2.51
CA GLN A 302 -7.87 -4.47 -3.77
C GLN A 302 -8.13 -3.58 -5.01
N ARG A 303 -9.15 -2.72 -4.96
CA ARG A 303 -9.45 -1.72 -6.00
C ARG A 303 -8.62 -0.42 -5.91
N LYS A 304 -7.65 -0.35 -4.97
CA LYS A 304 -6.81 0.82 -4.66
C LYS A 304 -7.56 2.06 -4.15
N ARG A 305 -8.81 1.91 -3.68
CA ARG A 305 -9.64 3.01 -3.16
C ARG A 305 -9.28 3.37 -1.70
N HIS A 306 -8.00 3.51 -1.41
CA HIS A 306 -7.42 3.64 -0.06
C HIS A 306 -8.04 4.76 0.80
N GLN A 307 -8.41 5.90 0.20
CA GLN A 307 -9.11 6.98 0.91
C GLN A 307 -10.52 6.57 1.38
N GLN A 308 -11.21 5.71 0.63
CA GLN A 308 -12.54 5.19 1.00
C GLN A 308 -12.41 4.14 2.12
N VAL A 309 -11.37 3.30 2.08
CA VAL A 309 -11.01 2.36 3.16
C VAL A 309 -10.87 3.10 4.48
N LEU A 310 -9.98 4.11 4.56
CA LEU A 310 -9.74 4.83 5.81
C LEU A 310 -10.97 5.61 6.31
N LYS A 311 -11.76 6.20 5.40
CA LYS A 311 -13.03 6.87 5.76
C LYS A 311 -13.99 5.89 6.45
N ILE A 312 -14.18 4.70 5.89
CA ILE A 312 -15.08 3.69 6.46
C ILE A 312 -14.53 3.16 7.80
N VAL A 313 -13.23 2.90 7.91
CA VAL A 313 -12.58 2.50 9.18
C VAL A 313 -12.86 3.51 10.29
N GLN A 314 -12.74 4.80 10.00
CA GLN A 314 -13.07 5.87 10.94
C GLN A 314 -14.56 5.86 11.32
N GLN A 315 -15.46 5.66 10.35
CA GLN A 315 -16.91 5.59 10.58
C GLN A 315 -17.35 4.38 11.41
N GLN A 316 -16.64 3.24 11.33
CA GLN A 316 -16.98 2.05 12.11
C GLN A 316 -16.58 2.13 13.59
N HIS A 317 -15.70 3.07 13.97
CA HIS A 317 -15.23 3.27 15.37
C HIS A 317 -14.67 2.01 16.08
N GLN A 318 -14.36 0.94 15.34
CA GLN A 318 -13.90 -0.34 15.88
C GLN A 318 -12.36 -0.39 15.92
N PRO A 319 -11.72 -0.79 17.05
CA PRO A 319 -10.26 -0.93 17.13
C PRO A 319 -9.68 -1.80 16.01
N ILE A 320 -8.54 -1.38 15.44
CA ILE A 320 -7.95 -2.02 14.26
C ILE A 320 -7.65 -3.51 14.51
N ALA A 321 -7.18 -3.85 15.72
CA ALA A 321 -6.89 -5.24 16.13
C ALA A 321 -8.13 -6.18 16.08
N ASN A 322 -9.35 -5.65 16.16
CA ASN A 322 -10.58 -6.44 16.14
C ASN A 322 -11.03 -6.81 14.71
N TRP A 323 -10.35 -6.31 13.67
CA TRP A 323 -10.62 -6.67 12.28
C TRP A 323 -9.83 -7.93 11.85
N PRO A 324 -10.38 -8.77 10.95
CA PRO A 324 -9.68 -9.91 10.39
C PRO A 324 -8.35 -9.52 9.73
N ALA A 325 -7.38 -10.45 9.68
CA ALA A 325 -6.04 -10.21 9.15
C ALA A 325 -6.05 -9.59 7.73
N TYR A 326 -6.89 -10.10 6.83
CA TYR A 326 -7.01 -9.58 5.45
C TYR A 326 -7.58 -8.14 5.38
N VAL A 327 -8.38 -7.73 6.37
CA VAL A 327 -8.88 -6.35 6.49
C VAL A 327 -7.79 -5.47 7.08
N ARG A 328 -7.10 -5.92 8.14
CA ARG A 328 -5.94 -5.21 8.71
C ARG A 328 -4.85 -4.96 7.66
N HIS A 329 -4.61 -5.90 6.76
CA HIS A 329 -3.71 -5.73 5.62
C HIS A 329 -4.18 -4.57 4.70
N ALA A 330 -5.43 -4.62 4.22
CA ALA A 330 -5.99 -3.55 3.39
C ALA A 330 -6.02 -2.17 4.08
N ILE A 331 -6.13 -2.14 5.41
CA ILE A 331 -6.02 -0.91 6.23
C ILE A 331 -4.57 -0.41 6.29
N ALA A 332 -3.59 -1.29 6.49
CA ALA A 332 -2.16 -0.95 6.48
C ALA A 332 -1.72 -0.41 5.12
N ASP A 333 -2.12 -1.09 4.03
CA ASP A 333 -1.91 -0.63 2.65
C ASP A 333 -2.54 0.74 2.42
N ALA A 334 -3.73 0.98 2.97
CA ALA A 334 -4.42 2.25 2.83
C ALA A 334 -3.74 3.39 3.62
N TYR A 335 -3.18 3.13 4.81
CA TYR A 335 -2.35 4.10 5.52
C TYR A 335 -1.06 4.41 4.75
N LEU A 336 -0.36 3.39 4.25
CA LEU A 336 0.88 3.57 3.48
C LEU A 336 0.63 4.35 2.19
N ALA A 337 -0.35 3.94 1.38
CA ALA A 337 -0.71 4.60 0.12
C ALA A 337 -1.25 6.03 0.31
N THR A 338 -1.82 6.35 1.47
CA THR A 338 -2.26 7.73 1.82
C THR A 338 -1.22 8.51 2.63
N ARG A 339 0.05 8.06 2.62
CA ARG A 339 1.21 8.77 3.21
C ARG A 339 1.17 8.91 4.74
N GLN A 340 0.75 7.85 5.42
CA GLN A 340 0.70 7.71 6.88
C GLN A 340 1.46 6.45 7.35
N PRO A 341 2.75 6.28 7.00
CA PRO A 341 3.51 5.06 7.27
C PRO A 341 3.66 4.77 8.78
N GLU A 342 3.64 5.81 9.62
CA GLU A 342 3.68 5.71 11.09
C GLU A 342 2.45 4.98 11.66
N LEU A 343 1.31 5.04 10.94
CA LEU A 343 0.09 4.29 11.26
C LEU A 343 0.04 2.93 10.55
N ALA A 344 0.70 2.77 9.40
CA ALA A 344 0.78 1.50 8.69
C ALA A 344 1.66 0.47 9.41
N GLU A 345 2.83 0.88 9.91
CA GLU A 345 3.81 0.04 10.62
C GLU A 345 3.21 -0.83 11.74
N PRO A 346 2.51 -0.30 12.76
CA PRO A 346 1.93 -1.12 13.83
C PRO A 346 0.85 -2.08 13.32
N VAL A 347 0.16 -1.74 12.22
CA VAL A 347 -0.87 -2.61 11.64
C VAL A 347 -0.22 -3.76 10.88
N TYR A 348 0.80 -3.52 10.06
CA TYR A 348 1.61 -4.59 9.44
C TYR A 348 2.27 -5.48 10.51
N LEU A 349 2.86 -4.90 11.57
CA LEU A 349 3.45 -5.67 12.67
C LEU A 349 2.44 -6.60 13.35
N SER A 350 1.16 -6.22 13.42
CA SER A 350 0.09 -7.09 13.96
C SER A 350 -0.22 -8.32 13.10
N LEU A 351 0.18 -8.34 11.82
CA LEU A 351 -0.05 -9.45 10.90
C LEU A 351 0.96 -10.58 11.08
N PHE A 352 2.16 -10.30 11.62
CA PHE A 352 3.15 -11.33 11.97
C PHE A 352 2.77 -12.16 13.20
N GLN A 353 1.72 -11.76 13.93
CA GLN A 353 1.13 -12.55 15.01
C GLN A 353 0.15 -13.61 14.48
N GLU A 354 -0.28 -13.49 13.21
CA GLU A 354 -1.24 -14.40 12.58
C GLU A 354 -0.53 -15.62 11.97
N LYS A 355 -0.90 -16.80 12.46
CA LYS A 355 -0.22 -18.06 12.10
C LYS A 355 -0.34 -18.34 10.59
N ASN A 356 0.81 -18.46 9.93
CA ASN A 356 0.95 -18.74 8.50
C ASN A 356 0.31 -17.66 7.59
N TYR A 357 0.17 -16.41 8.05
CA TYR A 357 -0.44 -15.33 7.28
C TYR A 357 0.56 -14.42 6.54
N ALA A 358 1.74 -14.18 7.12
CA ALA A 358 2.72 -13.25 6.55
C ALA A 358 3.44 -13.82 5.31
N ASP A 359 3.03 -13.34 4.13
CA ASP A 359 3.66 -13.59 2.83
C ASP A 359 4.59 -12.43 2.41
N TYR A 360 5.18 -12.50 1.22
CA TYR A 360 5.99 -11.41 0.65
C TYR A 360 5.27 -10.05 0.70
N THR A 361 3.95 -9.99 0.51
CA THR A 361 3.22 -8.71 0.44
C THR A 361 3.12 -8.04 1.81
N VAL A 362 2.91 -8.80 2.89
CA VAL A 362 2.99 -8.30 4.28
C VAL A 362 4.39 -7.79 4.59
N TYR A 363 5.43 -8.54 4.20
CA TYR A 363 6.83 -8.13 4.38
C TYR A 363 7.19 -6.86 3.59
N ALA A 364 6.75 -6.76 2.33
CA ALA A 364 7.01 -5.60 1.47
C ALA A 364 6.26 -4.35 1.96
N GLY A 365 5.03 -4.49 2.45
CA GLY A 365 4.28 -3.39 3.07
C GLY A 365 5.00 -2.81 4.28
N LEU A 366 5.48 -3.66 5.20
CA LEU A 366 6.29 -3.23 6.34
C LEU A 366 7.65 -2.62 5.90
N TYR A 367 8.29 -3.20 4.88
CA TYR A 367 9.54 -2.67 4.33
C TYR A 367 9.36 -1.23 3.83
N TYR A 368 8.34 -0.97 3.00
CA TYR A 368 8.07 0.38 2.50
C TYR A 368 7.60 1.32 3.61
N ALA A 369 6.83 0.85 4.60
CA ALA A 369 6.51 1.65 5.79
C ALA A 369 7.77 2.08 6.56
N TYR A 370 8.82 1.27 6.62
CA TYR A 370 10.12 1.66 7.17
C TYR A 370 10.88 2.67 6.27
N ILE A 371 10.92 2.46 4.95
CA ILE A 371 11.60 3.37 4.01
C ILE A 371 10.99 4.78 4.02
N GLU A 372 9.65 4.88 4.05
CA GLU A 372 8.93 6.16 4.12
C GLU A 372 9.02 6.86 5.49
N GLN A 373 9.64 6.21 6.49
CA GLN A 373 9.97 6.76 7.81
C GLN A 373 11.49 6.92 8.04
N GLU A 374 12.32 6.84 6.98
CA GLU A 374 13.79 6.88 7.08
C GLU A 374 14.41 5.73 7.93
N LYS A 375 13.63 4.69 8.27
CA LYS A 375 14.03 3.55 9.13
C LYS A 375 14.86 2.50 8.37
N PHE A 376 15.86 2.94 7.61
CA PHE A 376 16.68 2.09 6.72
C PHE A 376 17.36 0.90 7.41
N LYS A 377 17.73 1.03 8.70
CA LYS A 377 18.33 -0.08 9.46
C LYS A 377 17.32 -1.21 9.71
N GLN A 378 16.08 -0.87 10.06
CA GLN A 378 14.98 -1.81 10.22
C GLN A 378 14.56 -2.41 8.87
N ALA A 379 14.50 -1.58 7.81
CA ALA A 379 14.22 -2.03 6.46
C ALA A 379 15.24 -3.08 5.96
N ASP A 380 16.54 -2.86 6.18
CA ASP A 380 17.57 -3.82 5.78
C ASP A 380 17.55 -5.11 6.61
N GLN A 381 17.32 -5.00 7.93
CA GLN A 381 17.13 -6.19 8.77
C GLN A 381 15.95 -7.03 8.28
N LEU A 382 14.85 -6.39 7.86
CA LEU A 382 13.69 -7.10 7.31
C LEU A 382 14.02 -7.87 6.02
N ILE A 383 14.92 -7.35 5.15
CA ILE A 383 15.42 -8.05 3.95
C ILE A 383 16.28 -9.29 4.34
N GLN A 384 16.96 -9.27 5.48
CA GLN A 384 17.69 -10.43 6.02
C GLN A 384 16.74 -11.45 6.69
N ASP A 385 15.58 -11.00 7.16
CA ASP A 385 14.55 -11.85 7.77
C ASP A 385 13.72 -12.55 6.68
N MET A 386 13.34 -11.82 5.63
CA MET A 386 12.68 -12.37 4.43
C MET A 386 13.49 -13.50 3.78
N ASP A 387 14.83 -13.40 3.73
CA ASP A 387 15.71 -14.44 3.15
C ASP A 387 15.59 -15.79 3.89
N ARG A 388 15.26 -15.73 5.18
CA ARG A 388 15.16 -16.86 6.11
C ARG A 388 13.74 -17.42 6.23
N GLN A 389 12.73 -16.56 6.14
CA GLN A 389 11.33 -16.92 6.38
C GLN A 389 10.54 -17.24 5.09
N LEU A 390 10.84 -16.58 3.97
CA LEU A 390 10.10 -16.81 2.72
C LEU A 390 10.51 -18.13 2.05
N PRO A 391 9.54 -18.93 1.55
CA PRO A 391 9.82 -20.20 0.90
C PRO A 391 10.69 -20.02 -0.34
N ARG A 392 11.79 -20.78 -0.44
CA ARG A 392 12.70 -20.70 -1.61
C ARG A 392 12.14 -21.41 -2.85
N TYR A 393 11.40 -22.49 -2.65
CA TYR A 393 10.90 -23.36 -3.71
C TYR A 393 9.41 -23.66 -3.53
N ARG A 394 8.70 -23.79 -4.64
CA ARG A 394 7.35 -24.35 -4.71
C ARG A 394 7.44 -25.79 -5.20
N TYR A 395 6.66 -26.67 -4.56
CA TYR A 395 6.55 -28.08 -4.93
C TYR A 395 5.16 -28.32 -5.55
N SER A 396 5.10 -29.20 -6.54
CA SER A 396 3.84 -29.65 -7.15
C SER A 396 3.34 -30.91 -6.45
N GLU A 397 2.03 -31.08 -6.32
CA GLU A 397 1.43 -32.36 -5.91
C GLU A 397 1.46 -33.40 -7.04
N ALA A 398 1.69 -32.97 -8.28
CA ALA A 398 1.86 -33.87 -9.42
C ALA A 398 3.24 -34.55 -9.38
N LYS A 399 3.24 -35.87 -9.23
CA LYS A 399 4.47 -36.69 -9.23
C LYS A 399 5.25 -36.53 -10.53
N GLY A 400 6.55 -36.29 -10.42
CA GLY A 400 7.47 -36.16 -11.56
C GLY A 400 7.63 -34.74 -12.10
N VAL A 401 7.00 -33.73 -11.48
CA VAL A 401 7.27 -32.32 -11.79
C VAL A 401 8.38 -31.80 -10.87
N ASP A 402 9.42 -31.20 -11.45
CA ASP A 402 10.52 -30.58 -10.71
C ASP A 402 10.04 -29.38 -9.87
N ARG A 403 10.77 -29.12 -8.77
CA ARG A 403 10.51 -27.94 -7.91
C ARG A 403 10.82 -26.64 -8.67
N SER A 404 9.91 -25.67 -8.63
CA SER A 404 10.14 -24.33 -9.16
C SER A 404 10.62 -23.38 -8.06
N THR A 405 11.08 -22.19 -8.44
CA THR A 405 11.17 -21.04 -7.52
C THR A 405 9.76 -20.71 -6.98
N HIS A 406 9.67 -20.16 -5.76
CA HIS A 406 8.41 -19.61 -5.22
C HIS A 406 8.21 -18.16 -5.68
N GLU A 407 6.96 -17.70 -5.84
CA GLU A 407 6.67 -16.33 -6.31
C GLU A 407 7.18 -15.26 -5.34
N ASP A 408 6.96 -15.42 -4.04
CA ASP A 408 7.58 -14.65 -2.95
C ASP A 408 9.11 -14.54 -3.06
N ARG A 409 9.78 -15.57 -3.58
CA ARG A 409 11.24 -15.61 -3.68
C ARG A 409 11.76 -14.78 -4.83
N GLU A 410 11.03 -14.75 -5.94
CA GLU A 410 11.32 -13.87 -7.07
C GLU A 410 11.10 -12.40 -6.68
N GLN A 411 9.96 -12.10 -6.05
CA GLN A 411 9.62 -10.78 -5.56
C GLN A 411 10.61 -10.28 -4.48
N TYR A 412 11.04 -11.18 -3.58
CA TYR A 412 12.10 -10.91 -2.62
C TYR A 412 13.43 -10.51 -3.29
N LEU A 413 13.87 -11.24 -4.33
CA LEU A 413 15.12 -10.94 -5.02
C LEU A 413 15.05 -9.56 -5.70
N ALA A 414 13.91 -9.21 -6.30
CA ALA A 414 13.66 -7.87 -6.80
C ALA A 414 13.78 -6.80 -5.69
N LEU A 415 13.10 -6.99 -4.55
CA LEU A 415 13.15 -6.03 -3.44
C LEU A 415 14.56 -5.90 -2.82
N LYS A 416 15.33 -6.99 -2.76
CA LYS A 416 16.73 -6.99 -2.28
C LYS A 416 17.64 -6.11 -3.13
N GLY A 417 17.48 -6.14 -4.45
CA GLY A 417 18.23 -5.28 -5.37
C GLY A 417 17.82 -3.80 -5.25
N LEU A 418 16.52 -3.53 -5.15
CA LEU A 418 16.01 -2.17 -4.92
C LEU A 418 16.46 -1.62 -3.56
N ASN A 419 16.56 -2.44 -2.52
CA ASN A 419 17.08 -2.04 -1.21
C ASN A 419 18.51 -1.48 -1.26
N TYR A 420 19.40 -2.03 -2.10
CA TYR A 420 20.72 -1.41 -2.30
C TYR A 420 20.58 -0.02 -2.93
N ALA A 421 19.70 0.15 -3.93
CA ALA A 421 19.48 1.44 -4.57
C ALA A 421 18.83 2.49 -3.65
N TYR A 422 17.86 2.11 -2.81
CA TYR A 422 17.27 3.00 -1.80
C TYR A 422 18.27 3.42 -0.70
N ARG A 423 19.38 2.69 -0.54
CA ARG A 423 20.50 3.02 0.35
C ARG A 423 21.60 3.85 -0.33
N ASN A 424 21.38 4.32 -1.56
CA ASN A 424 22.35 4.98 -2.45
C ASN A 424 23.49 4.07 -2.97
N GLU A 425 23.43 2.74 -2.75
CA GLU A 425 24.43 1.76 -3.21
C GLU A 425 24.18 1.34 -4.68
N HIS A 426 23.98 2.31 -5.59
CA HIS A 426 23.49 2.06 -6.95
C HIS A 426 24.38 1.14 -7.79
N ALA A 427 25.71 1.23 -7.64
CA ALA A 427 26.65 0.35 -8.35
C ALA A 427 26.45 -1.14 -8.01
N LYS A 428 26.13 -1.42 -6.75
CA LYS A 428 25.86 -2.76 -6.22
C LYS A 428 24.47 -3.25 -6.62
N ALA A 429 23.50 -2.34 -6.71
CA ALA A 429 22.18 -2.65 -7.27
C ALA A 429 22.27 -3.04 -8.75
N GLU A 430 23.06 -2.31 -9.55
CA GLU A 430 23.27 -2.60 -10.97
C GLU A 430 23.91 -3.99 -11.16
N GLN A 431 25.07 -4.24 -10.55
CA GLN A 431 25.76 -5.53 -10.61
C GLN A 431 24.88 -6.70 -10.14
N TYR A 432 24.05 -6.47 -9.11
CA TYR A 432 23.11 -7.46 -8.60
C TYR A 432 22.01 -7.79 -9.61
N PHE A 433 21.42 -6.78 -10.27
CA PHE A 433 20.41 -7.01 -11.31
C PHE A 433 21.00 -7.58 -12.60
N GLU A 434 22.21 -7.18 -13.02
CA GLU A 434 22.95 -7.83 -14.11
C GLU A 434 23.15 -9.34 -13.81
N THR A 435 23.51 -9.67 -12.56
CA THR A 435 23.63 -11.06 -12.12
C THR A 435 22.30 -11.80 -12.19
N LEU A 436 21.19 -11.22 -11.71
CA LEU A 436 19.86 -11.84 -11.80
C LEU A 436 19.39 -12.01 -13.26
N VAL A 437 19.64 -11.03 -14.13
CA VAL A 437 19.28 -11.08 -15.56
C VAL A 437 20.10 -12.13 -16.30
N SER A 438 21.40 -12.29 -16.01
CA SER A 438 22.20 -13.36 -16.64
C SER A 438 21.77 -14.78 -16.23
N ILE A 439 21.14 -14.94 -15.07
CA ILE A 439 20.56 -16.22 -14.59
C ILE A 439 19.14 -16.44 -15.15
N ALA A 440 18.34 -15.37 -15.26
CA ALA A 440 16.94 -15.42 -15.66
C ALA A 440 16.61 -14.29 -16.67
N PRO A 441 17.13 -14.35 -17.91
CA PRO A 441 17.04 -13.23 -18.86
C PRO A 441 15.61 -12.90 -19.29
N ASN A 442 14.70 -13.89 -19.23
CA ASN A 442 13.28 -13.72 -19.53
C ASN A 442 12.45 -13.20 -18.34
N ASN A 443 13.08 -12.88 -17.20
CA ASN A 443 12.37 -12.28 -16.07
C ASN A 443 12.19 -10.78 -16.28
N LEU A 444 10.98 -10.38 -16.68
CA LEU A 444 10.63 -8.98 -16.95
C LEU A 444 10.81 -8.06 -15.73
N ALA A 445 10.64 -8.55 -14.50
CA ALA A 445 10.81 -7.73 -13.30
C ALA A 445 12.28 -7.37 -13.05
N TYR A 446 13.20 -8.33 -13.18
CA TYR A 446 14.64 -8.08 -13.06
C TYR A 446 15.16 -7.17 -14.19
N GLN A 447 14.68 -7.36 -15.43
CA GLN A 447 15.01 -6.49 -16.58
C GLN A 447 14.52 -5.05 -16.38
N ASN A 448 13.28 -4.86 -15.89
CA ASN A 448 12.74 -3.53 -15.58
C ASN A 448 13.52 -2.84 -14.45
N ASN A 449 13.85 -3.58 -13.39
CA ASN A 449 14.66 -3.05 -12.30
C ASN A 449 16.08 -2.69 -12.77
N LEU A 450 16.71 -3.52 -13.63
CA LEU A 450 18.01 -3.20 -14.23
C LEU A 450 17.95 -1.88 -15.02
N ALA A 451 16.96 -1.70 -15.89
CA ALA A 451 16.76 -0.45 -16.63
C ALA A 451 16.51 0.75 -15.71
N GLN A 452 15.69 0.58 -14.65
CA GLN A 452 15.48 1.62 -13.64
C GLN A 452 16.79 2.01 -12.94
N ILE A 453 17.61 1.04 -12.54
CA ILE A 453 18.92 1.34 -11.91
C ILE A 453 19.86 2.00 -12.91
N GLN A 454 20.00 1.49 -14.14
CA GLN A 454 20.81 2.12 -15.19
C GLN A 454 20.43 3.60 -15.40
N ARG A 455 19.12 3.91 -15.43
CA ARG A 455 18.62 5.29 -15.52
C ARG A 455 18.98 6.12 -14.29
N TRP A 456 18.88 5.57 -13.07
CA TRP A 456 19.32 6.23 -11.83
C TRP A 456 20.86 6.41 -11.76
N ARG A 457 21.62 5.57 -12.47
CA ARG A 457 23.08 5.70 -12.66
C ARG A 457 23.48 6.67 -13.77
N GLU A 458 22.53 7.51 -14.23
CA GLU A 458 22.69 8.50 -15.30
C GLU A 458 22.98 7.88 -16.69
N LYS A 459 22.56 6.63 -16.92
CA LYS A 459 22.73 5.90 -18.19
C LYS A 459 21.39 5.67 -18.94
N PRO A 460 20.67 6.70 -19.40
CA PRO A 460 19.36 6.54 -20.01
C PRO A 460 19.37 5.85 -21.39
N LEU A 461 20.43 5.92 -22.20
CA LEU A 461 20.52 5.14 -23.45
C LEU A 461 20.78 3.65 -23.18
N THR A 462 21.54 3.34 -22.14
CA THR A 462 21.78 1.96 -21.66
C THR A 462 20.48 1.36 -21.11
N SER A 463 19.74 2.15 -20.31
CA SER A 463 18.37 1.82 -19.87
C SER A 463 17.41 1.60 -21.05
N GLN A 464 17.49 2.43 -22.11
CA GLN A 464 16.71 2.25 -23.34
C GLN A 464 17.02 0.89 -23.98
N GLN A 465 18.29 0.54 -24.18
CA GLN A 465 18.70 -0.73 -24.79
C GLN A 465 18.23 -1.96 -23.98
N THR A 466 18.18 -1.86 -22.65
CA THR A 466 17.63 -2.92 -21.78
C THR A 466 16.11 -3.07 -21.95
N LEU A 467 15.38 -1.97 -22.14
CA LEU A 467 13.92 -1.98 -22.36
C LEU A 467 13.54 -2.43 -23.78
N GLU A 468 14.30 -2.02 -24.80
CA GLU A 468 14.01 -2.29 -26.22
C GLU A 468 14.07 -3.78 -26.59
N GLN A 469 14.78 -4.60 -25.82
CA GLN A 469 14.77 -6.07 -25.93
C GLN A 469 13.34 -6.67 -25.91
N TRP A 470 12.38 -5.97 -25.32
CA TRP A 470 11.00 -6.42 -25.12
C TRP A 470 9.99 -5.81 -26.10
N ASN A 471 10.44 -4.95 -27.02
CA ASN A 471 9.57 -4.32 -28.03
C ASN A 471 9.02 -5.31 -29.07
N GLY A 472 9.55 -6.55 -29.12
CA GLY A 472 9.07 -7.64 -29.98
C GLY A 472 7.96 -8.51 -29.36
N LEU A 473 7.43 -8.17 -28.18
CA LEU A 473 6.31 -8.88 -27.56
C LEU A 473 4.96 -8.33 -28.06
N ASP A 474 3.99 -9.23 -28.32
CA ASP A 474 2.63 -8.87 -28.76
C ASP A 474 1.93 -7.86 -27.83
N GLN A 475 2.22 -7.89 -26.53
CA GLN A 475 1.85 -6.84 -25.58
C GLN A 475 3.00 -6.56 -24.61
N VAL A 476 3.42 -5.29 -24.56
CA VAL A 476 4.44 -4.79 -23.62
C VAL A 476 3.79 -4.50 -22.27
N SER A 477 4.34 -5.06 -21.19
CA SER A 477 3.77 -4.95 -19.83
C SER A 477 3.73 -3.50 -19.30
N GLN A 478 2.80 -3.20 -18.39
CA GLN A 478 2.60 -1.85 -17.82
C GLN A 478 3.86 -1.32 -17.11
N ILE A 479 4.62 -2.17 -16.41
CA ILE A 479 5.87 -1.76 -15.76
C ILE A 479 6.96 -1.38 -16.78
N THR A 480 7.03 -2.09 -17.91
CA THR A 480 7.91 -1.73 -19.04
C THR A 480 7.49 -0.40 -19.67
N GLN A 481 6.17 -0.18 -19.88
CA GLN A 481 5.66 1.10 -20.39
C GLN A 481 5.96 2.28 -19.43
N ILE A 482 5.85 2.06 -18.11
CA ILE A 482 6.21 3.07 -17.10
C ILE A 482 7.72 3.38 -17.13
N ASN A 483 8.57 2.36 -17.28
CA ASN A 483 10.00 2.58 -17.42
C ASN A 483 10.37 3.26 -18.74
N GLN A 484 9.71 2.93 -19.86
CA GLN A 484 9.85 3.62 -21.14
C GLN A 484 9.45 5.10 -21.03
N MET A 485 8.32 5.40 -20.36
CA MET A 485 7.85 6.77 -20.08
C MET A 485 8.90 7.57 -19.28
N GLN A 486 9.41 7.00 -18.18
CA GLN A 486 10.42 7.63 -17.33
C GLN A 486 11.79 7.73 -18.01
N ASN A 487 12.08 6.88 -18.99
CA ASN A 487 13.31 6.95 -19.76
C ASN A 487 13.24 7.98 -20.89
N ALA A 488 12.10 8.11 -21.58
CA ALA A 488 11.84 9.20 -22.53
C ALA A 488 12.00 10.59 -21.86
N GLN A 489 11.51 10.72 -20.62
CA GLN A 489 11.76 11.88 -19.76
C GLN A 489 13.27 12.16 -19.57
N ALA A 490 14.07 11.15 -19.22
CA ALA A 490 15.52 11.27 -19.04
C ALA A 490 16.30 11.51 -20.35
N LEU A 491 15.73 11.15 -21.50
CA LEU A 491 16.28 11.40 -22.84
C LEU A 491 15.84 12.76 -23.43
N TYR A 492 14.99 13.52 -22.73
CA TYR A 492 14.36 14.76 -23.24
C TYR A 492 13.49 14.53 -24.49
N ASP A 493 12.98 13.31 -24.70
CA ASP A 493 11.87 13.04 -25.61
C ASP A 493 10.55 13.41 -24.92
N ILE A 494 10.26 14.71 -24.93
CA ILE A 494 9.05 15.28 -24.32
C ILE A 494 7.78 14.72 -24.98
N ARG A 495 7.85 14.32 -26.26
CA ARG A 495 6.69 13.82 -27.01
C ARG A 495 6.36 12.38 -26.64
N GLY A 496 7.33 11.47 -26.72
CA GLY A 496 7.15 10.08 -26.29
C GLY A 496 6.79 10.00 -24.81
N TRP A 497 7.42 10.83 -23.96
CA TRP A 497 7.07 10.94 -22.54
C TRP A 497 5.60 11.34 -22.34
N ARG A 498 5.11 12.38 -23.03
CA ARG A 498 3.72 12.85 -22.96
C ARG A 498 2.73 11.83 -23.51
N GLN A 499 3.04 11.17 -24.63
CA GLN A 499 2.19 10.14 -25.24
C GLN A 499 2.05 8.91 -24.34
N LEU A 500 3.17 8.40 -23.80
CA LEU A 500 3.17 7.27 -22.87
C LEU A 500 2.44 7.62 -21.58
N ASN A 501 2.61 8.83 -21.02
CA ASN A 501 1.87 9.26 -19.84
C ASN A 501 0.35 9.33 -20.10
N GLN A 502 -0.07 9.85 -21.26
CA GLN A 502 -1.50 9.90 -21.63
C GLN A 502 -2.13 8.51 -21.78
N ALA A 503 -1.41 7.54 -22.35
CA ALA A 503 -1.84 6.16 -22.47
C ALA A 503 -1.91 5.46 -21.10
N LEU A 504 -0.84 5.59 -20.29
CA LEU A 504 -0.77 5.03 -18.94
C LEU A 504 -1.83 5.62 -18.00
N LEU A 505 -2.27 6.86 -18.18
CA LEU A 505 -3.37 7.42 -17.40
C LEU A 505 -4.73 6.74 -17.65
N GLN A 506 -4.88 5.88 -18.66
CA GLN A 506 -6.08 5.06 -18.86
C GLN A 506 -6.01 3.69 -18.13
N THR A 507 -4.81 3.18 -17.84
CA THR A 507 -4.60 1.79 -17.36
C THR A 507 -3.85 1.71 -16.03
N ALA A 508 -3.18 2.79 -15.63
CA ALA A 508 -2.27 2.92 -14.49
C ALA A 508 -2.51 4.25 -13.75
N ALA A 509 -3.74 4.77 -13.74
CA ALA A 509 -4.07 6.07 -13.17
C ALA A 509 -3.65 6.22 -11.68
N ASP A 510 -3.70 5.14 -10.92
CA ASP A 510 -3.34 5.11 -9.49
C ASP A 510 -1.83 4.85 -9.24
N ASP A 511 -1.01 4.76 -10.29
CA ASP A 511 0.44 4.57 -10.15
C ASP A 511 1.17 5.86 -9.78
N THR A 512 2.10 5.77 -8.82
CA THR A 512 2.83 6.93 -8.28
C THR A 512 3.84 7.51 -9.27
N GLY A 513 4.46 6.68 -10.12
CA GLY A 513 5.34 7.10 -11.19
C GLY A 513 4.58 7.81 -12.32
N VAL A 514 3.43 7.26 -12.74
CA VAL A 514 2.54 7.88 -13.73
C VAL A 514 2.00 9.22 -13.24
N GLN A 515 1.58 9.31 -11.97
CA GLN A 515 1.15 10.58 -11.38
C GLN A 515 2.31 11.56 -11.15
N LEU A 516 3.53 11.11 -10.87
CA LEU A 516 4.70 11.99 -10.79
C LEU A 516 5.03 12.58 -12.17
N SER A 517 5.23 11.75 -13.18
CA SER A 517 5.48 12.22 -14.56
C SER A 517 4.35 13.11 -15.09
N ARG A 518 3.08 12.86 -14.71
CA ARG A 518 1.96 13.76 -15.05
C ARG A 518 2.11 15.15 -14.42
N LYS A 519 2.56 15.23 -13.16
CA LYS A 519 2.83 16.51 -12.47
C LYS A 519 4.04 17.22 -13.10
N GLU A 520 5.08 16.48 -13.47
CA GLU A 520 6.31 17.02 -14.07
C GLU A 520 6.13 17.44 -15.54
N LEU A 521 5.22 16.80 -16.28
CA LEU A 521 4.73 17.31 -17.57
C LEU A 521 4.00 18.64 -17.39
N LYS A 522 3.09 18.73 -16.40
CA LYS A 522 2.38 19.98 -16.07
C LYS A 522 3.32 21.10 -15.63
N ASP A 523 4.42 20.81 -14.94
CA ASP A 523 5.42 21.83 -14.56
C ASP A 523 6.04 22.54 -15.77
N ARG A 524 6.00 21.92 -16.97
CA ARG A 524 6.44 22.56 -18.21
C ARG A 524 5.43 23.59 -18.72
N ASP A 525 4.18 23.52 -18.27
CA ASP A 525 3.08 24.40 -18.67
C ASP A 525 2.94 25.63 -17.75
N HIS A 526 3.88 25.84 -16.81
CA HIS A 526 3.89 26.90 -15.78
C HIS A 526 5.10 27.83 -15.93
N PHE A 527 5.09 28.99 -15.26
CA PHE A 527 6.27 29.87 -15.21
C PHE A 527 7.30 29.30 -14.22
N SER A 528 8.58 29.60 -14.44
CA SER A 528 9.64 29.19 -13.51
C SER A 528 10.67 30.28 -13.25
N ILE A 529 10.92 30.56 -11.98
CA ILE A 529 11.91 31.53 -11.50
C ILE A 529 13.11 30.81 -10.88
N GLN A 530 14.31 31.32 -11.17
CA GLN A 530 15.56 31.00 -10.50
C GLN A 530 16.17 32.32 -10.04
N HIS A 531 16.72 32.33 -8.83
CA HIS A 531 17.42 33.48 -8.27
C HIS A 531 18.61 33.03 -7.42
N GLU A 532 19.72 33.74 -7.52
CA GLU A 532 20.92 33.58 -6.70
C GLU A 532 21.43 34.96 -6.28
N SER A 533 21.90 35.07 -5.04
CA SER A 533 22.57 36.24 -4.48
C SER A 533 23.85 35.82 -3.76
N TYR A 534 24.96 36.47 -4.09
CA TYR A 534 26.26 36.34 -3.43
C TYR A 534 26.61 37.66 -2.73
N PHE A 535 27.15 37.58 -1.52
CA PHE A 535 27.66 38.72 -0.76
C PHE A 535 29.00 38.34 -0.16
N SER A 536 29.98 39.25 -0.11
CA SER A 536 31.22 39.00 0.62
C SER A 536 31.91 40.25 1.13
N GLU A 537 32.67 40.08 2.21
CA GLU A 537 33.68 41.01 2.71
C GLU A 537 35.07 40.37 2.51
N SER A 538 35.99 41.12 1.89
CA SER A 538 37.38 40.73 1.63
C SER A 538 38.36 41.59 2.42
N ARG A 539 39.42 40.98 2.94
CA ARG A 539 40.48 41.62 3.74
C ARG A 539 41.87 41.17 3.26
N SER A 540 42.89 42.00 3.45
CA SER A 540 44.28 41.68 3.14
C SER A 540 45.23 42.52 3.99
N ASP A 541 46.46 42.04 4.21
CA ASP A 541 47.58 42.81 4.80
C ASP A 541 47.98 44.03 3.95
N GLN A 542 47.50 44.12 2.70
CA GLN A 542 47.69 45.27 1.81
C GLN A 542 46.36 45.62 1.14
N GLU A 543 45.69 46.68 1.61
CA GLU A 543 44.38 47.11 1.09
C GLU A 543 44.41 47.42 -0.41
N GLN A 544 45.55 47.88 -0.94
CA GLN A 544 45.76 48.14 -2.37
C GLN A 544 45.69 46.87 -3.25
N LEU A 545 45.76 45.67 -2.66
CA LEU A 545 45.49 44.41 -3.35
C LEU A 545 43.99 44.31 -3.72
N LEU A 546 43.12 44.63 -2.77
CA LEU A 546 41.66 44.45 -2.89
C LEU A 546 41.10 45.27 -4.06
N ASN A 547 41.62 46.47 -4.28
CA ASN A 547 41.19 47.33 -5.39
C ASN A 547 41.50 46.75 -6.78
N ARG A 548 42.55 45.93 -6.88
CA ARG A 548 42.90 45.23 -8.13
C ARG A 548 42.17 43.90 -8.26
N LEU A 549 41.68 43.33 -7.16
CA LEU A 549 40.80 42.15 -7.15
C LEU A 549 39.35 42.55 -7.49
N LYS A 550 38.41 42.35 -6.56
CA LYS A 550 36.98 42.66 -6.74
C LYS A 550 36.46 43.76 -5.80
N GLY A 551 37.36 44.43 -5.08
CA GLY A 551 37.03 45.33 -3.99
C GLY A 551 37.02 44.66 -2.62
N SER A 552 36.77 45.45 -1.57
CA SER A 552 36.64 45.00 -0.17
C SER A 552 35.23 44.48 0.16
N GLU A 553 34.22 44.83 -0.65
CA GLU A 553 32.92 44.18 -0.66
C GLU A 553 32.58 43.76 -2.10
N GLU A 554 32.04 42.55 -2.30
CA GLU A 554 31.42 42.11 -3.55
C GLU A 554 29.96 41.74 -3.27
N ARG A 555 29.05 42.15 -4.15
CA ARG A 555 27.66 41.67 -4.16
C ARG A 555 27.26 41.33 -5.58
N THR A 556 26.67 40.16 -5.79
CA THR A 556 26.07 39.83 -7.10
C THR A 556 24.67 39.28 -6.90
N HIS A 557 23.79 39.60 -7.85
CA HIS A 557 22.43 39.09 -7.90
C HIS A 557 22.14 38.63 -9.32
N TRP A 558 21.63 37.42 -9.47
CA TRP A 558 21.15 36.90 -10.74
C TRP A 558 19.71 36.42 -10.57
N THR A 559 18.84 36.80 -11.49
CA THR A 559 17.43 36.39 -11.52
C THR A 559 17.04 36.03 -12.94
N ARG A 560 16.55 34.81 -13.14
CA ARG A 560 16.02 34.34 -14.42
C ARG A 560 14.57 33.90 -14.29
N LEU A 561 13.67 34.59 -15.00
CA LEU A 561 12.26 34.25 -15.09
C LEU A 561 11.97 33.65 -16.47
N ASN A 562 11.38 32.46 -16.50
CA ASN A 562 11.15 31.71 -17.73
C ASN A 562 9.63 31.47 -17.93
N SER A 563 9.19 31.51 -19.19
CA SER A 563 7.84 31.15 -19.61
C SER A 563 7.54 29.66 -19.44
N PRO A 564 6.27 29.23 -19.59
CA PRO A 564 5.94 27.87 -20.00
C PRO A 564 6.69 27.44 -21.27
N TRP A 565 6.85 26.13 -21.47
CA TRP A 565 7.50 25.53 -22.63
C TRP A 565 6.58 25.52 -23.86
N LEU A 566 6.86 26.37 -24.82
CA LEU A 566 6.17 26.50 -26.09
C LEU A 566 6.57 25.36 -27.04
N ASN A 567 5.59 24.78 -27.73
CA ASN A 567 5.77 23.72 -28.74
C ASN A 567 6.70 22.58 -28.26
N GLU A 568 6.50 22.14 -27.02
CA GLU A 568 7.25 21.07 -26.32
C GLU A 568 8.72 21.37 -26.00
N HIS A 569 9.38 22.23 -26.79
CA HIS A 569 10.84 22.33 -26.89
C HIS A 569 11.44 23.74 -26.75
N TYR A 570 10.64 24.81 -26.74
CA TYR A 570 11.13 26.19 -26.69
C TYR A 570 10.69 26.89 -25.40
N GLN A 571 11.47 27.84 -24.90
CA GLN A 571 11.14 28.62 -23.70
C GLN A 571 11.66 30.06 -23.87
N VAL A 572 10.83 31.07 -23.59
CA VAL A 572 11.28 32.48 -23.55
C VAL A 572 11.66 32.80 -22.11
N PHE A 573 12.72 33.57 -21.90
CA PHE A 573 13.16 33.96 -20.56
C PHE A 573 13.64 35.41 -20.51
N ILE A 574 13.45 36.03 -19.34
CA ILE A 574 14.06 37.29 -18.95
C ILE A 574 15.19 36.95 -17.98
N ASP A 575 16.33 37.56 -18.17
CA ASP A 575 17.51 37.43 -17.31
C ASP A 575 17.88 38.81 -16.75
N HIS A 576 18.19 38.89 -15.46
CA HIS A 576 18.62 40.11 -14.79
C HIS A 576 19.83 39.81 -13.92
N GLN A 577 20.96 40.42 -14.25
CA GLN A 577 22.24 40.31 -13.55
C GLN A 577 22.58 41.67 -12.94
N HIS A 578 23.06 41.68 -11.70
CA HIS A 578 23.65 42.86 -11.08
C HIS A 578 24.96 42.45 -10.41
N ARG A 579 26.04 43.18 -10.69
CA ARG A 579 27.35 42.99 -10.09
C ARG A 579 27.81 44.29 -9.46
N GLN A 580 28.18 44.25 -8.19
CA GLN A 580 28.62 45.39 -7.39
C GLN A 580 29.96 45.06 -6.72
N GLY A 581 30.90 46.00 -6.73
CA GLY A 581 32.18 45.91 -6.02
C GLY A 581 32.57 47.23 -5.36
N ARG A 582 33.15 47.18 -4.15
CA ARG A 582 33.54 48.38 -3.38
C ARG A 582 35.06 48.57 -3.38
N TYR A 583 35.53 49.68 -3.92
CA TYR A 583 36.93 50.06 -4.11
C TYR A 583 37.27 51.31 -3.28
N GLU A 584 38.55 51.67 -3.17
CA GLU A 584 39.01 52.90 -2.49
C GLU A 584 38.35 54.17 -3.07
N ASP A 585 38.27 54.27 -4.39
CA ASP A 585 37.68 55.43 -5.10
C ASP A 585 36.13 55.47 -5.09
N GLY A 586 35.46 54.37 -4.69
CA GLY A 586 33.99 54.28 -4.67
C GLY A 586 33.44 52.89 -4.96
N THR A 587 32.14 52.81 -5.18
CA THR A 587 31.46 51.57 -5.63
C THR A 587 31.35 51.56 -7.15
N LEU A 588 31.61 50.40 -7.77
CA LEU A 588 31.39 50.16 -9.18
C LEU A 588 30.29 49.11 -9.35
N ASP A 589 29.38 49.34 -10.30
CA ASP A 589 28.20 48.53 -10.57
C ASP A 589 28.10 48.18 -12.08
N ASP A 590 27.59 47.00 -12.41
CA ASP A 590 27.24 46.54 -13.78
C ASP A 590 25.86 45.84 -13.73
N PRO A 591 24.75 46.60 -13.69
CA PRO A 591 23.40 46.06 -13.82
C PRO A 591 23.05 45.80 -15.29
N ARG A 592 22.51 44.62 -15.57
CA ARG A 592 22.15 44.14 -16.91
C ARG A 592 20.78 43.47 -16.91
N LEU A 593 19.98 43.79 -17.92
CA LEU A 593 18.70 43.14 -18.21
C LEU A 593 18.76 42.52 -19.61
N GLY A 594 18.20 41.32 -19.79
CA GLY A 594 18.17 40.65 -21.07
C GLY A 594 16.92 39.82 -21.33
N LEU A 595 16.68 39.55 -22.61
CA LEU A 595 15.60 38.74 -23.13
C LEU A 595 16.20 37.63 -23.99
N GLY A 596 15.82 36.38 -23.73
CA GLY A 596 16.38 35.22 -24.40
C GLY A 596 15.35 34.16 -24.78
N VAL A 597 15.80 33.25 -25.64
CA VAL A 597 15.06 32.06 -26.07
C VAL A 597 15.95 30.84 -25.86
N ALA A 598 15.45 29.87 -25.11
CA ALA A 598 16.06 28.57 -24.92
C ALA A 598 15.33 27.50 -25.76
N TRP A 599 16.06 26.46 -26.15
CA TRP A 599 15.56 25.28 -26.84
C TRP A 599 16.15 24.01 -26.23
N SER A 600 15.35 22.96 -26.07
CA SER A 600 15.86 21.65 -25.64
C SER A 600 15.05 20.47 -26.19
N LYS A 601 15.78 19.47 -26.69
CA LYS A 601 15.25 18.26 -27.32
C LYS A 601 16.34 17.19 -27.43
N ASP A 602 16.01 15.90 -27.29
CA ASP A 602 16.89 14.75 -27.62
C ASP A 602 18.30 14.88 -27.01
N ARG A 603 18.39 15.18 -25.70
CA ARG A 603 19.61 15.52 -24.93
C ARG A 603 20.50 16.63 -25.54
N LYS A 604 19.92 17.56 -26.29
CA LYS A 604 20.53 18.82 -26.73
C LYS A 604 19.88 20.02 -26.04
N TYR A 605 20.65 21.08 -25.89
CA TYR A 605 20.21 22.37 -25.36
C TYR A 605 20.88 23.49 -26.14
N ALA A 606 20.15 24.59 -26.36
CA ALA A 606 20.69 25.85 -26.84
C ALA A 606 20.00 27.03 -26.13
N SER A 607 20.71 28.14 -25.92
CA SER A 607 20.08 29.43 -25.61
C SER A 607 20.71 30.56 -26.42
N LEU A 608 19.87 31.51 -26.84
CA LEU A 608 20.29 32.83 -27.28
C LEU A 608 19.74 33.85 -26.26
N LEU A 609 20.59 34.73 -25.76
CA LEU A 609 20.25 35.85 -24.89
C LEU A 609 20.75 37.15 -25.54
N LEU A 610 19.90 38.17 -25.58
CA LEU A 610 20.29 39.54 -25.87
C LEU A 610 20.13 40.36 -24.58
N SER A 611 21.16 41.10 -24.19
CA SER A 611 21.17 41.91 -22.96
C SER A 611 21.65 43.33 -23.19
N GLN A 612 21.28 44.23 -22.28
CA GLN A 612 21.73 45.62 -22.25
C GLN A 612 22.12 45.98 -20.81
N SER A 613 23.14 46.82 -20.63
CA SER A 613 23.38 47.48 -19.35
C SER A 613 22.21 48.44 -19.03
N LEU A 614 21.90 48.62 -17.75
CA LEU A 614 20.85 49.56 -17.30
C LEU A 614 21.38 50.99 -17.07
N ASP A 615 22.68 51.14 -16.87
CA ASP A 615 23.33 52.43 -16.61
C ASP A 615 24.10 52.98 -17.84
N GLU A 616 24.33 52.15 -18.86
CA GLU A 616 25.16 52.47 -20.03
C GLU A 616 24.61 51.86 -21.33
N ASP A 617 24.90 52.47 -22.49
CA ASP A 617 24.47 52.01 -23.81
C ASP A 617 25.24 50.76 -24.34
N ARG A 618 25.70 49.87 -23.45
CA ARG A 618 26.40 48.61 -23.80
C ARG A 618 25.42 47.47 -24.03
N VAL A 619 25.44 46.88 -25.24
CA VAL A 619 24.61 45.74 -25.65
C VAL A 619 25.44 44.46 -25.73
N GLY A 620 24.89 43.33 -25.28
CA GLY A 620 25.51 42.01 -25.31
C GLY A 620 24.65 40.96 -26.00
N ALA A 621 25.30 39.96 -26.59
CA ALA A 621 24.66 38.75 -27.09
C ALA A 621 25.42 37.52 -26.58
N ALA A 622 24.70 36.56 -26.01
CA ALA A 622 25.25 35.27 -25.58
C ALA A 622 24.54 34.11 -26.27
N LEU A 623 25.32 33.13 -26.73
CA LEU A 623 24.87 31.90 -27.38
C LEU A 623 25.48 30.70 -26.66
N ASP A 624 24.63 29.85 -26.10
CA ASP A 624 25.01 28.56 -25.52
C ASP A 624 24.59 27.40 -26.44
N TRP A 625 25.40 26.34 -26.45
CA TRP A 625 25.06 25.03 -26.98
C TRP A 625 25.58 23.94 -26.04
N SER A 626 24.80 22.87 -25.82
CA SER A 626 25.35 21.61 -25.32
C SER A 626 24.63 20.39 -25.90
N HIS A 627 25.34 19.27 -26.00
CA HIS A 627 24.85 18.05 -26.63
C HIS A 627 25.53 16.82 -26.02
N TRP A 628 24.72 15.87 -25.55
CA TRP A 628 25.17 14.55 -25.15
C TRP A 628 25.33 13.64 -26.37
N LEU A 629 26.55 13.15 -26.58
CA LEU A 629 26.87 12.19 -27.66
C LEU A 629 26.44 10.76 -27.32
N ASN A 630 26.39 10.44 -26.03
CA ASN A 630 25.94 9.17 -25.46
C ASN A 630 25.75 9.34 -23.94
N ASP A 631 25.64 8.24 -23.17
CA ASP A 631 25.52 8.28 -21.70
C ASP A 631 26.76 8.82 -20.98
N HIS A 632 27.92 8.86 -21.65
CA HIS A 632 29.21 9.16 -21.03
C HIS A 632 29.81 10.50 -21.45
N TRP A 633 29.50 11.03 -22.63
CA TRP A 633 30.15 12.23 -23.16
C TRP A 633 29.15 13.33 -23.51
N GLN A 634 29.41 14.53 -23.00
CA GLN A 634 28.73 15.78 -23.37
C GLN A 634 29.77 16.81 -23.78
N TYR A 635 29.51 17.57 -24.84
CA TYR A 635 30.27 18.79 -25.11
C TYR A 635 29.38 20.03 -24.94
N HIS A 636 30.02 21.13 -24.58
CA HIS A 636 29.42 22.46 -24.41
C HIS A 636 30.25 23.48 -25.19
N LEU A 637 29.57 24.41 -25.85
CA LEU A 637 30.17 25.56 -26.52
C LEU A 637 29.39 26.80 -26.06
N ALA A 638 30.06 27.90 -25.77
CA ALA A 638 29.41 29.18 -25.55
C ALA A 638 30.21 30.34 -26.17
N VAL A 639 29.50 31.37 -26.60
CA VAL A 639 30.07 32.66 -27.02
C VAL A 639 29.28 33.77 -26.34
N ASN A 640 29.95 34.74 -25.73
CA ASN A 640 29.32 35.92 -25.15
C ASN A 640 30.07 37.18 -25.58
N THR A 641 29.38 38.14 -26.21
CA THR A 641 29.98 39.41 -26.66
C THR A 641 30.13 40.46 -25.55
N GLN A 642 29.62 40.19 -24.35
CA GLN A 642 29.79 40.99 -23.14
C GLN A 642 30.12 40.06 -21.96
N ALA A 643 31.38 39.59 -21.95
CA ALA A 643 31.92 38.69 -20.95
C ALA A 643 32.07 39.37 -19.57
N ASP A 644 32.10 38.57 -18.50
CA ASP A 644 32.31 39.05 -17.13
C ASP A 644 33.76 39.50 -16.86
N ILE A 645 34.17 40.60 -17.49
CA ILE A 645 35.45 41.28 -17.23
C ILE A 645 35.43 42.02 -15.87
N PRO A 646 36.58 42.43 -15.31
CA PRO A 646 36.63 43.16 -14.04
C PRO A 646 35.89 44.50 -14.09
N LEU A 647 35.25 44.91 -12.99
CA LEU A 647 34.45 46.13 -12.94
C LEU A 647 35.31 47.39 -13.17
N GLN A 648 36.60 47.35 -12.83
CA GLN A 648 37.58 48.41 -13.11
C GLN A 648 37.86 48.60 -14.61
N ALA A 649 37.62 47.57 -15.44
CA ALA A 649 37.67 47.68 -16.89
C ALA A 649 36.35 48.23 -17.43
N VAL A 650 35.22 47.70 -16.94
CA VAL A 650 33.87 48.20 -17.27
C VAL A 650 33.75 49.70 -17.03
N ALA A 651 34.17 50.20 -15.86
CA ALA A 651 34.12 51.61 -15.49
C ALA A 651 35.06 52.53 -16.31
N LYS A 652 35.88 51.96 -17.20
CA LYS A 652 36.68 52.69 -18.21
C LYS A 652 36.09 52.57 -19.62
N ALA A 653 34.85 52.08 -19.74
CA ALA A 653 34.14 51.76 -20.97
C ALA A 653 34.84 50.70 -21.86
N HIS A 654 35.61 49.79 -21.25
CA HIS A 654 36.13 48.62 -21.96
C HIS A 654 35.06 47.53 -22.13
N GLU A 655 35.00 46.90 -23.29
CA GLU A 655 34.21 45.71 -23.56
C GLU A 655 35.10 44.45 -23.60
N GLY A 656 34.46 43.28 -23.47
CA GLY A 656 35.16 42.00 -23.58
C GLY A 656 34.27 40.90 -24.13
N GLN A 657 34.86 40.01 -24.93
CA GLN A 657 34.17 38.90 -25.60
C GLN A 657 34.79 37.57 -25.17
N SER A 658 33.97 36.58 -24.82
CA SER A 658 34.45 35.26 -24.41
C SER A 658 33.93 34.12 -25.30
N TYR A 659 34.81 33.14 -25.48
CA TYR A 659 34.61 31.94 -26.29
C TYR A 659 34.99 30.74 -25.42
N ARG A 660 34.02 29.87 -25.12
CA ARG A 660 34.17 28.74 -24.19
C ARG A 660 33.90 27.42 -24.91
N ALA A 661 34.76 26.44 -24.67
CA ALA A 661 34.59 25.07 -25.14
C ALA A 661 34.85 24.09 -23.99
N GLY A 662 33.90 23.20 -23.72
CA GLY A 662 33.96 22.21 -22.64
C GLY A 662 33.63 20.81 -23.10
N LEU A 663 34.28 19.81 -22.49
CA LEU A 663 34.05 18.40 -22.70
C LEU A 663 33.92 17.70 -21.34
N ASN A 664 32.72 17.21 -21.05
CA ASN A 664 32.40 16.49 -19.82
C ASN A 664 32.36 14.98 -20.08
N TRP A 665 32.93 14.22 -19.16
CA TRP A 665 32.84 12.76 -19.10
C TRP A 665 32.15 12.32 -17.81
N GLN A 666 31.17 11.42 -17.90
CA GLN A 666 30.63 10.72 -16.74
C GLN A 666 30.70 9.21 -16.95
N ALA A 667 31.22 8.47 -15.98
CA ALA A 667 31.09 7.02 -15.99
C ALA A 667 29.68 6.59 -15.52
N ASN A 668 29.12 7.35 -14.57
CA ASN A 668 27.87 7.15 -13.84
C ASN A 668 27.73 8.23 -12.75
N GLU A 669 26.71 8.12 -11.89
CA GLU A 669 26.41 9.05 -10.79
C GLU A 669 27.59 9.32 -9.83
N SER A 670 28.47 8.34 -9.65
CA SER A 670 29.54 8.38 -8.64
C SER A 670 30.89 8.85 -9.17
N ARG A 671 31.08 8.97 -10.49
CA ARG A 671 32.38 9.31 -11.10
C ARG A 671 32.22 10.14 -12.36
N LYS A 672 32.77 11.37 -12.32
CA LYS A 672 32.74 12.35 -13.41
C LYS A 672 34.09 13.04 -13.58
N ALA A 673 34.36 13.54 -14.77
CA ALA A 673 35.51 14.39 -15.07
C ALA A 673 35.10 15.42 -16.12
N GLY A 674 35.89 16.47 -16.29
CA GLY A 674 35.68 17.43 -17.37
C GLY A 674 36.92 18.24 -17.65
N ALA A 675 36.96 18.82 -18.85
CA ALA A 675 37.95 19.81 -19.25
C ALA A 675 37.24 20.96 -19.96
N GLN A 676 37.67 22.19 -19.67
CA GLN A 676 37.14 23.42 -20.23
C GLN A 676 38.29 24.34 -20.65
N PHE A 677 38.12 24.95 -21.82
CA PHE A 677 38.93 26.08 -22.29
C PHE A 677 38.04 27.31 -22.43
N GLN A 678 38.54 28.46 -22.00
CA GLN A 678 37.93 29.76 -22.21
C GLN A 678 38.98 30.74 -22.75
N LEU A 679 38.63 31.42 -23.83
CA LEU A 679 39.34 32.58 -24.36
C LEU A 679 38.49 33.82 -24.06
N THR A 680 39.05 34.82 -23.39
CA THR A 680 38.37 36.12 -23.15
C THR A 680 39.25 37.24 -23.68
N ASP A 681 38.82 37.90 -24.75
CA ASP A 681 39.50 39.05 -25.36
C ASP A 681 38.88 40.34 -24.82
N ILE A 682 39.70 41.31 -24.42
CA ILE A 682 39.27 42.59 -23.82
C ILE A 682 39.88 43.72 -24.65
N ASP A 683 39.10 44.76 -24.94
CA ASP A 683 39.54 45.84 -25.84
C ASP A 683 40.61 46.79 -25.25
N ASP A 684 40.90 46.66 -23.95
CA ASP A 684 42.11 47.20 -23.29
C ASP A 684 43.42 46.59 -23.85
N GLY A 685 43.30 45.60 -24.73
CA GLY A 685 44.39 44.90 -25.40
C GLY A 685 44.74 43.56 -24.76
N ASN A 686 44.16 43.21 -23.61
CA ASN A 686 44.35 41.94 -22.93
C ASN A 686 43.64 40.78 -23.65
N THR A 687 44.22 39.58 -23.53
CA THR A 687 43.56 38.34 -23.95
C THR A 687 43.90 37.28 -22.93
N ARG A 688 42.86 36.74 -22.30
CA ARG A 688 42.94 35.70 -21.28
C ARG A 688 42.72 34.34 -21.92
N GLN A 689 43.55 33.37 -21.59
CA GLN A 689 43.41 31.96 -21.94
C GLN A 689 43.37 31.16 -20.66
N GLU A 690 42.24 30.51 -20.41
CA GLU A 690 41.94 29.81 -19.17
C GLU A 690 41.66 28.34 -19.49
N TYR A 691 42.40 27.45 -18.85
CA TYR A 691 42.26 26.01 -18.95
C TYR A 691 41.88 25.47 -17.58
N GLN A 692 40.80 24.70 -17.52
CA GLN A 692 40.29 24.09 -16.31
C GLN A 692 40.07 22.60 -16.55
N ALA A 693 40.43 21.76 -15.58
CA ALA A 693 40.11 20.34 -15.61
C ALA A 693 39.74 19.84 -14.21
N TYR A 694 38.84 18.87 -14.13
CA TYR A 694 38.47 18.24 -12.87
C TYR A 694 38.28 16.72 -13.00
N PHE A 695 38.50 16.02 -11.90
CA PHE A 695 38.08 14.62 -11.69
C PHE A 695 37.37 14.53 -10.34
N SER A 696 36.17 13.93 -10.32
CA SER A 696 35.31 13.83 -9.15
C SER A 696 34.88 12.38 -8.89
N GLN A 697 35.01 11.95 -7.64
CA GLN A 697 34.66 10.62 -7.15
C GLN A 697 33.86 10.70 -5.84
N GLN A 698 32.65 10.15 -5.86
CA GLN A 698 31.86 9.90 -4.66
C GLN A 698 32.41 8.65 -3.95
N PHE A 699 32.99 8.82 -2.77
CA PHE A 699 33.77 7.78 -2.07
C PHE A 699 33.08 7.20 -0.83
N TYR A 700 32.09 7.90 -0.27
CA TYR A 700 31.24 7.40 0.82
C TYR A 700 29.77 7.57 0.46
N GLN A 701 28.96 6.55 0.79
CA GLN A 701 27.58 6.40 0.37
C GLN A 701 26.79 5.69 1.48
N ALA A 702 25.73 6.33 1.96
CA ALA A 702 24.74 5.79 2.89
C ALA A 702 23.39 6.50 2.64
N PRO A 703 22.27 6.04 3.22
CA PRO A 703 20.94 6.60 2.91
C PRO A 703 20.81 8.12 3.18
N HIS A 704 21.48 8.62 4.22
CA HIS A 704 21.47 10.03 4.64
C HIS A 704 22.77 10.78 4.41
N HIS A 705 23.80 10.13 3.85
CA HIS A 705 25.13 10.70 3.73
C HIS A 705 25.76 10.36 2.37
N LEU A 706 26.27 11.38 1.68
CA LEU A 706 27.12 11.23 0.51
C LEU A 706 28.40 12.04 0.73
N SER A 707 29.57 11.46 0.43
CA SER A 707 30.83 12.22 0.42
C SER A 707 31.55 12.10 -0.91
N ARG A 708 32.04 13.22 -1.42
CA ARG A 708 32.65 13.37 -2.74
C ARG A 708 34.00 14.08 -2.61
N ALA A 709 34.98 13.61 -3.37
CA ALA A 709 36.27 14.24 -3.52
C ALA A 709 36.43 14.66 -4.97
N THR A 710 36.72 15.95 -5.19
CA THR A 710 36.89 16.54 -6.51
C THR A 710 38.28 17.17 -6.56
N LEU A 711 39.15 16.63 -7.41
CA LEU A 711 40.46 17.21 -7.73
C LEU A 711 40.31 18.09 -8.96
N SER A 712 40.60 19.38 -8.80
CA SER A 712 40.52 20.41 -9.85
C SER A 712 41.90 21.00 -10.11
N GLY A 713 42.16 21.38 -11.36
CA GLY A 713 43.36 22.11 -11.77
C GLY A 713 43.01 23.24 -12.73
N TYR A 714 43.68 24.38 -12.55
CA TYR A 714 43.54 25.59 -13.36
C TYR A 714 44.90 25.99 -13.95
N TYR A 715 44.90 26.51 -15.17
CA TYR A 715 46.00 27.26 -15.76
C TYR A 715 45.47 28.46 -16.54
N GLY A 716 45.83 29.66 -16.10
CA GLY A 716 45.50 30.93 -16.74
C GLY A 716 46.74 31.56 -17.38
N LYS A 717 46.55 32.22 -18.52
CA LYS A 717 47.56 33.05 -19.16
C LYS A 717 46.92 34.33 -19.70
N ASN A 718 47.50 35.48 -19.40
CA ASN A 718 47.05 36.78 -19.87
C ASN A 718 48.11 37.44 -20.77
N LYS A 719 47.77 38.54 -21.44
CA LYS A 719 48.78 39.41 -22.06
C LYS A 719 49.36 40.36 -21.00
N PRO A 720 50.68 40.67 -21.05
CA PRO A 720 51.30 41.66 -20.16
C PRO A 720 50.94 43.08 -20.62
N VAL A 721 49.72 43.52 -20.30
CA VAL A 721 49.24 44.91 -20.45
C VAL A 721 49.20 45.60 -19.09
N ALA A 722 49.42 46.91 -19.07
CA ALA A 722 49.34 47.73 -17.86
C ALA A 722 47.88 48.12 -17.60
N VAL A 723 47.28 47.52 -16.57
CA VAL A 723 45.85 47.64 -16.23
C VAL A 723 45.67 47.66 -14.71
N ASP A 724 44.59 48.29 -14.25
CA ASP A 724 44.35 48.56 -12.81
C ASP A 724 43.61 47.42 -12.10
N TYR A 725 43.50 46.26 -12.76
CA TYR A 725 42.91 45.04 -12.21
C TYR A 725 43.96 43.90 -12.19
N PHE A 726 43.67 42.84 -11.44
CA PHE A 726 44.55 41.68 -11.28
C PHE A 726 44.71 40.92 -12.60
N ASN A 727 45.93 40.98 -13.15
CA ASN A 727 46.26 40.49 -14.50
C ASN A 727 47.63 39.76 -14.53
N PRO A 728 47.80 38.64 -13.82
CA PRO A 728 49.07 37.91 -13.80
C PRO A 728 49.38 37.33 -15.19
N GLU A 729 50.62 37.47 -15.68
CA GLU A 729 50.98 36.98 -17.04
C GLU A 729 50.67 35.49 -17.21
N SER A 730 50.90 34.69 -16.16
CA SER A 730 50.30 33.35 -16.04
C SER A 730 50.11 32.95 -14.58
N SER A 731 49.07 32.17 -14.31
CA SER A 731 48.80 31.57 -13.00
C SER A 731 48.29 30.12 -13.13
N HIS A 732 48.33 29.37 -12.04
CA HIS A 732 47.87 27.99 -11.97
C HIS A 732 47.36 27.66 -10.57
N SER A 733 46.41 26.74 -10.47
CA SER A 733 46.02 26.13 -9.19
C SER A 733 45.92 24.62 -9.29
N LEU A 734 46.06 23.95 -8.15
CA LEU A 734 45.71 22.54 -7.96
C LEU A 734 44.98 22.44 -6.61
N GLU A 735 43.73 21.96 -6.65
CA GLU A 735 42.78 22.02 -5.54
C GLU A 735 42.09 20.68 -5.32
N LEU A 736 42.05 20.22 -4.06
CA LEU A 736 41.24 19.11 -3.60
C LEU A 736 40.04 19.67 -2.83
N LYS A 737 38.85 19.54 -3.40
CA LYS A 737 37.57 19.85 -2.79
C LYS A 737 36.95 18.58 -2.19
N LEU A 738 36.60 18.62 -0.91
CA LEU A 738 35.93 17.56 -0.17
C LEU A 738 34.53 18.04 0.20
N GLU A 739 33.51 17.33 -0.28
CA GLU A 739 32.10 17.66 -0.11
C GLU A 739 31.41 16.57 0.72
N HIS A 740 30.55 16.97 1.66
CA HIS A 740 29.67 16.07 2.41
C HIS A 740 28.24 16.59 2.44
N ASP A 741 27.32 15.81 1.89
CA ASP A 741 25.87 16.04 1.95
C ASP A 741 25.28 15.17 3.06
N TRP A 742 24.62 15.80 4.04
CA TRP A 742 23.93 15.15 5.15
C TRP A 742 22.43 15.50 5.16
N MET A 743 21.60 14.57 4.68
CA MET A 743 20.14 14.73 4.67
C MET A 743 19.56 14.42 6.05
N THR A 744 19.37 15.47 6.86
CA THR A 744 18.96 15.36 8.27
C THR A 744 17.47 15.13 8.48
N TRP A 745 16.63 15.52 7.51
CA TRP A 745 15.19 15.30 7.54
C TRP A 745 14.61 15.17 6.13
N ARG A 746 13.64 14.26 5.96
CA ARG A 746 12.85 14.10 4.73
C ARG A 746 11.43 13.69 5.08
N ARG A 747 10.46 14.13 4.27
CA ARG A 747 9.07 13.66 4.25
C ARG A 747 8.49 13.80 2.84
N TYR A 748 8.40 12.69 2.11
CA TYR A 748 7.98 12.66 0.71
C TYR A 748 8.77 13.64 -0.18
N GLU A 749 8.10 14.57 -0.89
CA GLU A 749 8.79 15.55 -1.75
C GLU A 749 9.55 16.64 -0.98
N GLN A 750 9.46 16.70 0.36
CA GLN A 750 10.14 17.69 1.20
C GLN A 750 11.40 17.11 1.87
N HIS A 751 12.48 17.89 1.96
CA HIS A 751 13.67 17.52 2.73
C HIS A 751 14.53 18.73 3.12
N PHE A 752 15.41 18.50 4.09
CA PHE A 752 16.45 19.42 4.55
C PHE A 752 17.81 18.71 4.57
N ASN A 753 18.73 19.19 3.74
CA ASN A 753 20.12 18.73 3.62
C ASN A 753 21.08 19.78 4.16
N GLN A 754 22.10 19.33 4.88
CA GLN A 754 23.26 20.12 5.29
C GLN A 754 24.42 19.78 4.37
N HIS A 755 24.97 20.78 3.70
CA HIS A 755 26.07 20.64 2.76
C HIS A 755 27.33 21.28 3.35
N PHE A 756 28.39 20.49 3.49
CA PHE A 756 29.69 20.91 3.98
C PHE A 756 30.72 20.79 2.86
N GLU A 757 31.55 21.81 2.69
CA GLU A 757 32.64 21.82 1.73
C GLU A 757 33.94 22.31 2.38
N LEU A 758 35.04 21.62 2.07
CA LEU A 758 36.42 22.00 2.39
C LEU A 758 37.26 21.92 1.10
N THR A 759 37.82 23.05 0.67
CA THR A 759 38.82 23.08 -0.41
C THR A 759 40.20 23.32 0.18
N LEU A 760 41.16 22.49 -0.22
CA LEU A 760 42.59 22.61 0.10
C LEU A 760 43.37 22.63 -1.21
N GLY A 761 44.24 23.60 -1.43
CA GLY A 761 45.00 23.67 -2.68
C GLY A 761 46.30 24.45 -2.60
N THR A 762 46.90 24.67 -3.76
CA THR A 762 47.96 25.66 -3.96
C THR A 762 47.65 26.49 -5.20
N PHE A 763 47.93 27.78 -5.11
CA PHE A 763 47.98 28.71 -6.23
C PHE A 763 49.43 29.10 -6.49
N GLY A 764 49.80 29.24 -7.75
CA GLY A 764 51.08 29.80 -8.16
C GLY A 764 50.88 30.73 -9.34
N GLN A 765 51.76 31.72 -9.47
CA GLN A 765 51.70 32.75 -10.51
C GLN A 765 53.11 33.16 -10.89
N LYS A 766 53.26 33.71 -12.10
CA LYS A 766 54.57 34.14 -12.58
C LYS A 766 55.18 35.18 -11.63
N ASP A 767 56.48 35.06 -11.38
CA ASP A 767 57.30 35.96 -10.57
C ASP A 767 56.99 35.98 -9.05
N TYR A 768 56.14 35.06 -8.56
CA TYR A 768 55.89 34.82 -7.13
C TYR A 768 55.98 33.33 -6.76
N SER A 769 56.04 33.04 -5.46
CA SER A 769 56.03 31.67 -4.92
C SER A 769 54.67 31.00 -5.06
N ASN A 770 54.64 29.66 -5.08
CA ASN A 770 53.42 28.89 -4.82
C ASN A 770 53.02 29.00 -3.35
N GLU A 771 51.78 29.40 -3.10
CA GLU A 771 51.20 29.60 -1.77
C GLU A 771 49.91 28.74 -1.65
N PRO A 772 49.42 28.45 -0.43
CA PRO A 772 48.27 27.57 -0.23
C PRO A 772 46.93 28.27 -0.44
N ILE A 773 45.91 27.51 -0.86
CA ILE A 773 44.50 27.92 -0.88
C ILE A 773 43.75 27.15 0.21
N TYR A 774 42.86 27.83 0.94
CA TYR A 774 41.91 27.23 1.86
C TYR A 774 40.49 27.78 1.61
N ASN A 775 39.47 26.93 1.62
CA ASN A 775 38.07 27.36 1.67
C ASN A 775 37.25 26.43 2.58
N LEU A 776 36.40 27.02 3.42
CA LEU A 776 35.40 26.34 4.23
C LEU A 776 34.03 26.90 3.89
N PHE A 777 33.07 26.04 3.55
CA PHE A 777 31.72 26.48 3.20
C PHE A 777 30.66 25.55 3.80
N TYR A 778 29.56 26.15 4.28
CA TYR A 778 28.45 25.46 4.89
C TYR A 778 27.12 26.02 4.37
N ARG A 779 26.26 25.14 3.82
CA ARG A 779 24.98 25.51 3.21
C ARG A 779 23.82 24.65 3.75
N HIS A 780 22.69 25.30 3.94
CA HIS A 780 21.39 24.68 4.19
C HIS A 780 20.62 24.58 2.87
N ASP A 781 20.23 23.36 2.49
CA ASP A 781 19.44 23.07 1.29
C ASP A 781 18.03 22.59 1.68
N TRP A 782 17.02 23.36 1.31
CA TRP A 782 15.61 23.08 1.58
C TRP A 782 14.86 22.77 0.30
N ARG A 783 14.26 21.58 0.23
CA ARG A 783 13.17 21.31 -0.71
C ARG A 783 11.84 21.53 0.02
N VAL A 784 11.26 22.71 -0.17
CA VAL A 784 10.04 23.16 0.51
C VAL A 784 8.79 22.50 -0.11
N SER A 785 8.84 22.18 -1.41
CA SER A 785 7.82 21.39 -2.08
C SER A 785 8.40 20.64 -3.28
N ARG A 786 7.56 19.89 -4.01
CA ARG A 786 7.95 19.28 -5.29
C ARG A 786 8.51 20.31 -6.28
N THR A 787 7.98 21.54 -6.31
CA THR A 787 8.33 22.59 -7.29
C THR A 787 9.16 23.74 -6.74
N TRP A 788 9.36 23.82 -5.40
CA TRP A 788 10.07 24.92 -4.76
C TRP A 788 11.27 24.44 -3.93
N LYS A 789 12.42 25.07 -4.17
CA LYS A 789 13.70 24.92 -3.46
C LYS A 789 14.16 26.27 -2.91
N LEU A 790 14.91 26.22 -1.82
CA LEU A 790 15.57 27.37 -1.19
C LEU A 790 16.92 26.88 -0.64
N HIS A 791 17.99 27.64 -0.83
CA HIS A 791 19.26 27.40 -0.16
C HIS A 791 19.86 28.68 0.38
N TYR A 792 20.65 28.56 1.44
CA TYR A 792 21.45 29.65 2.00
C TYR A 792 22.68 29.10 2.72
N GLY A 793 23.79 29.83 2.69
CA GLY A 793 25.04 29.35 3.27
C GLY A 793 26.04 30.46 3.55
N ILE A 794 27.09 30.12 4.30
CA ILE A 794 28.21 30.99 4.65
C ILE A 794 29.52 30.24 4.39
N GLY A 795 30.53 30.96 3.94
CA GLY A 795 31.88 30.45 3.77
C GLY A 795 32.95 31.46 4.17
N TRP A 796 34.13 30.93 4.43
CA TRP A 796 35.36 31.68 4.65
C TRP A 796 36.49 31.00 3.90
N GLY A 797 37.28 31.79 3.17
CA GLY A 797 38.43 31.28 2.43
C GLY A 797 39.61 32.23 2.47
N SER A 798 40.75 31.70 2.04
CA SER A 798 42.05 32.35 1.99
C SER A 798 42.71 32.00 0.66
N HIS A 799 43.02 33.01 -0.15
CA HIS A 799 43.61 32.85 -1.47
C HIS A 799 44.75 33.86 -1.69
N PRO A 800 45.92 33.45 -2.20
CA PRO A 800 47.05 34.35 -2.41
C PRO A 800 46.97 35.02 -3.80
N TYR A 801 47.28 36.31 -3.86
CA TYR A 801 47.40 37.12 -5.08
C TYR A 801 48.59 38.07 -4.91
N ASP A 802 49.43 38.22 -5.93
CA ASP A 802 50.69 39.00 -5.86
C ASP A 802 51.55 38.77 -4.58
N GLY A 803 51.60 37.53 -4.08
CA GLY A 803 52.34 37.16 -2.86
C GLY A 803 51.76 37.74 -1.57
N LYS A 804 50.44 37.95 -1.56
CA LYS A 804 49.64 38.52 -0.46
C LYS A 804 48.30 37.79 -0.35
N THR A 805 47.88 37.51 0.88
CA THR A 805 46.62 36.82 1.14
C THR A 805 45.41 37.76 1.00
N GLU A 806 44.41 37.36 0.23
CA GLU A 806 43.02 37.77 0.44
C GLU A 806 42.36 36.77 1.41
N GLU A 807 41.83 37.25 2.53
CA GLU A 807 40.85 36.51 3.33
C GLU A 807 39.44 36.98 2.96
N LYS A 808 38.56 36.05 2.60
CA LYS A 808 37.23 36.37 2.09
C LYS A 808 36.14 35.64 2.88
N THR A 809 35.27 36.40 3.55
CA THR A 809 34.05 35.88 4.18
C THR A 809 32.88 36.13 3.24
N TYR A 810 32.07 35.12 2.93
CA TYR A 810 30.98 35.24 1.97
C TYR A 810 29.72 34.51 2.40
N ALA A 811 28.57 34.98 1.91
CA ALA A 811 27.26 34.37 2.09
C ALA A 811 26.57 34.18 0.73
N VAL A 812 25.79 33.10 0.61
CA VAL A 812 24.95 32.83 -0.56
C VAL A 812 23.51 32.63 -0.15
N PHE A 813 22.59 33.00 -1.04
CA PHE A 813 21.15 32.80 -0.91
C PHE A 813 20.56 32.59 -2.31
N GLY A 814 19.78 31.53 -2.50
CA GLY A 814 19.12 31.27 -3.79
C GLY A 814 17.85 30.46 -3.67
N PHE A 815 17.00 30.53 -4.70
CA PHE A 815 15.75 29.77 -4.77
C PHE A 815 15.39 29.40 -6.22
N GLU A 816 14.69 28.27 -6.36
CA GLU A 816 14.06 27.83 -7.61
C GLU A 816 12.58 27.57 -7.35
N GLY A 817 11.70 28.09 -8.20
CA GLY A 817 10.25 27.91 -8.08
C GLY A 817 9.56 27.70 -9.41
N ARG A 818 8.39 27.03 -9.37
CA ARG A 818 7.41 26.98 -10.48
C ARG A 818 6.02 27.36 -9.96
N PHE A 819 5.31 28.20 -10.72
CA PHE A 819 4.05 28.83 -10.32
C PHE A 819 3.13 29.10 -11.53
#